data_AF-A0A957RGX7-F1
#
_entry.id   AF-A0A957RGX7-F1
#
_cell.length_a   1.000
_cell.length_b   1.000
_cell.length_c   1.000
_cell.angle_alpha   90.00
_cell.angle_beta   90.00
_cell.angle_gamma   90.00
#
_symmetry.space_group_name_H-M   'P 1'
#
loop_
_entity.id
_entity.type
_entity.pdbx_description
1 polymer ?
#
loop_
_entity_poly.entity_id
_entity_poly.type
_entity_poly.pdbx_seq_one_letter_code
_entity_poly.pdbx_strand_id
1 'polypeptide(L)'
;MTNTQTKLGAWCTGLIEAAWLAALTLAPLFFNVYSSRVFEPDKITLIRTAALVTLVAWSIRWVDSGRLWLPVSDNPAVSASWRKTPFLLPMGLLVIAYLVSTLFSVAPFVSWFGSYQRLQGTYTFLAYVTIALAVMAHLRHDEQIRRLRHVIIITSLPIAIYGMLQHMGLDPLPWGGDVQTRIASTAGNAIFLAAYLLMAFFFTLERVFSSFAHLLRSDKKEDGEPDSANIESQDIPTALAGGAYLFILMVQLLAIFWTQSRGPVLGLLAGLYLFVLLLFSALRPRGYRIFTSAWVGTGLLGVVMLFLLNTTTLFSGVHSIDSLARLSTLLDLESNTAQVRINIWQGAADMVAPHPPLVQPDGTTDRLNPIRPLVGYGPETMWVAYNPFYPVTLGHYESRNASPDRSHNETWDALIITGLLGFLAYMWLFIAIFYWSLRWLGLLVNRRDQILFGALLGLSSLAFVISFYYFDNSWRYLGVALPAGLILGLAVYITMAAFLHEDDPETRRDFPRQILLITLLVTMVAHFVEIHFGIAIAATRTYFWVMTGLLLVTGMGWVQPEAYAVIDDPAEEAAASSTESKSRRRTQQKRRPRQALPVTSSTVMTDLLIFLTLTFTFTTNSAGLENPFAILRNSVFNTDLLARPAIFLLLIFTWLVAVTVGMTTESLRHRYLPQWSWWLKGYLVHGLIVWGGWLIYGLMQSRRLIPGLAGTGLDEQLNFLAGHFALFTWLVILWTLAAATVYSRPILRSRAVAAIRLLPSLAAGVAAAALALFLIITVNIGLVRADVIYKQGQQFDSQRSWATSIELYKRALASRTTEDHYMLFLGRALLERAKEVEPSNTSLLGEAPTLDSVLALDQTAIAQLSQEDLLRAAEAVLLQAQRVNPLNTDHTANLARLYRTWSDLTDNEAEAEAMLNKSLAMYATTVQLSPHNVRLWNENANAHLARGERDVAETIYTENLQRDDLYDETYVLLADMYSRRGDDQAAIDLLETGVEKLSASPARRVHPSLQMYSYLSVAYAKTGQLEKAIAANQEILQRDPNNLVALRNTAIIYRDLGDETGDAAAYVKGIEAVNQGLAVAGRGTDLRDLHQVAVELNQRLGDNEALIQHYQALYDLTGDANALRNLYNTALKTEDWTTAVGALTELVALEPDDYHHPLALAQILYQTGDAAGALPYAEQALALAPAEEQAAITELVALLQSDADATD
;
A
#
# COMPACT_ATOMS: atom_id res chain seq x y z
N MET A 1 37.72 43.69 -0.83
CA MET A 1 36.27 43.62 -1.03
C MET A 1 35.69 42.80 0.11
N THR A 2 34.89 43.44 0.95
CA THR A 2 34.40 42.94 2.24
C THR A 2 33.37 41.81 2.10
N ASN A 3 33.53 40.75 2.89
CA ASN A 3 32.56 39.69 3.18
C ASN A 3 31.20 40.27 3.62
N THR A 4 30.23 40.39 2.73
CA THR A 4 28.88 40.79 3.13
C THR A 4 27.83 39.83 2.58
N GLN A 5 27.54 38.79 3.36
CA GLN A 5 26.30 38.04 3.26
C GLN A 5 25.13 39.01 3.42
N THR A 6 24.20 39.01 2.45
CA THR A 6 23.04 39.90 2.44
C THR A 6 21.93 39.38 3.36
N LYS A 7 21.06 40.27 3.86
CA LYS A 7 19.88 39.86 4.62
C LYS A 7 18.95 38.96 3.79
N LEU A 8 18.75 39.31 2.52
CA LEU A 8 17.97 38.49 1.58
C LEU A 8 18.59 37.11 1.37
N GLY A 9 19.89 37.03 1.07
CA GLY A 9 20.58 35.77 0.87
C GLY A 9 20.64 34.89 2.12
N ALA A 10 20.72 35.48 3.31
CA ALA A 10 20.62 34.76 4.58
C ALA A 10 19.22 34.19 4.82
N TRP A 11 18.17 34.97 4.55
CA TRP A 11 16.79 34.49 4.64
C TRP A 11 16.49 33.37 3.64
N CYS A 12 16.93 33.49 2.39
CA CYS A 12 16.83 32.39 1.40
C CYS A 12 17.56 31.12 1.86
N THR A 13 18.69 31.24 2.56
CA THR A 13 19.38 30.07 3.15
C THR A 13 18.55 29.42 4.24
N GLY A 14 17.93 30.23 5.10
CA GLY A 14 16.97 29.76 6.10
C GLY A 14 15.75 29.07 5.47
N LEU A 15 15.28 29.56 4.32
CA LEU A 15 14.15 28.96 3.61
C LEU A 15 14.50 27.62 2.97
N ILE A 16 15.67 27.53 2.35
CA ILE A 16 16.20 26.26 1.83
C ILE A 16 16.36 25.23 2.97
N GLU A 17 16.87 25.68 4.12
CA GLU A 17 16.99 24.82 5.28
C GLU A 17 15.64 24.34 5.81
N ALA A 18 14.68 25.26 5.98
CA ALA A 18 13.33 24.89 6.38
C ALA A 18 12.68 23.90 5.40
N ALA A 19 12.92 24.03 4.10
CA ALA A 19 12.37 23.14 3.09
C ALA A 19 12.90 21.69 3.21
N TRP A 20 14.21 21.47 3.40
CA TRP A 20 14.70 20.09 3.59
C TRP A 20 14.28 19.52 4.94
N LEU A 21 14.13 20.34 5.99
CA LEU A 21 13.61 19.89 7.29
C LEU A 21 12.14 19.49 7.15
N ALA A 22 11.34 20.25 6.40
CA ALA A 22 9.97 19.88 6.06
C ALA A 22 9.91 18.57 5.29
N ALA A 23 10.78 18.37 4.30
CA ALA A 23 10.82 17.12 3.53
C ALA A 23 11.13 15.91 4.42
N LEU A 24 12.09 16.03 5.35
CA LEU A 24 12.41 14.97 6.31
C LEU A 24 11.28 14.71 7.32
N THR A 25 10.50 15.72 7.70
CA THR A 25 9.34 15.51 8.59
C THR A 25 8.15 14.90 7.85
N LEU A 26 7.79 15.44 6.69
CA LEU A 26 6.56 15.09 5.98
C LEU A 26 6.65 13.74 5.27
N ALA A 27 7.79 13.39 4.67
CA ALA A 27 7.93 12.16 3.91
C ALA A 27 7.61 10.88 4.73
N PRO A 28 8.05 10.74 6.00
CA PRO A 28 7.70 9.56 6.81
C PRO A 28 6.40 9.72 7.62
N LEU A 29 6.00 10.94 7.99
CA LEU A 29 4.91 11.16 8.94
C LEU A 29 3.53 11.36 8.28
N PHE A 30 3.49 11.95 7.08
CA PHE A 30 2.24 12.35 6.44
C PHE A 30 1.53 11.17 5.74
N PHE A 31 0.21 11.08 5.94
CA PHE A 31 -0.72 10.30 5.11
C PHE A 31 -2.10 10.98 5.09
N ASN A 32 -2.92 10.68 4.08
CA ASN A 32 -4.19 11.36 3.81
C ASN A 32 -5.34 10.36 3.64
N VAL A 33 -6.21 10.25 4.64
CA VAL A 33 -7.36 9.34 4.60
C VAL A 33 -8.44 9.73 3.57
N TYR A 34 -8.38 10.95 3.02
CA TYR A 34 -9.35 11.43 2.04
C TYR A 34 -9.02 11.01 0.60
N SER A 35 -7.79 10.64 0.29
CA SER A 35 -7.37 10.13 -1.03
C SER A 35 -7.47 8.60 -1.08
N SER A 36 -7.56 8.04 -2.30
CA SER A 36 -7.62 6.59 -2.49
C SER A 36 -6.25 5.97 -2.15
N ARG A 37 -5.17 6.65 -2.57
CA ARG A 37 -3.79 6.26 -2.27
C ARG A 37 -3.28 6.95 -0.99
N VAL A 38 -3.80 6.48 0.13
CA VAL A 38 -3.66 7.12 1.46
C VAL A 38 -2.22 7.46 1.85
N PHE A 39 -1.24 6.64 1.49
CA PHE A 39 0.12 6.72 2.05
C PHE A 39 1.15 7.42 1.15
N GLU A 40 1.52 6.88 -0.02
CA GLU A 40 2.74 7.32 -0.73
C GLU A 40 2.62 8.52 -1.68
N PRO A 41 1.61 8.64 -2.57
CA PRO A 41 1.61 9.73 -3.57
C PRO A 41 1.45 11.12 -2.96
N ASP A 42 0.58 11.27 -1.97
CA ASP A 42 0.26 12.59 -1.41
C ASP A 42 1.47 13.20 -0.69
N LYS A 43 2.27 12.40 0.03
CA LYS A 43 3.54 12.86 0.63
C LYS A 43 4.58 13.25 -0.43
N ILE A 44 4.61 12.59 -1.59
CA ILE A 44 5.53 12.95 -2.69
C ILE A 44 5.21 14.35 -3.22
N THR A 45 3.92 14.71 -3.30
CA THR A 45 3.53 16.05 -3.74
C THR A 45 4.02 17.15 -2.77
N LEU A 46 4.08 16.85 -1.47
CA LEU A 46 4.66 17.74 -0.46
C LEU A 46 6.20 17.84 -0.60
N ILE A 47 6.88 16.75 -0.91
CA ILE A 47 8.33 16.74 -1.17
C ILE A 47 8.67 17.53 -2.44
N ARG A 48 7.91 17.35 -3.52
CA ARG A 48 8.01 18.14 -4.76
C ARG A 48 7.80 19.63 -4.47
N THR A 49 6.83 19.96 -3.63
CA THR A 49 6.57 21.33 -3.17
C THR A 49 7.77 21.91 -2.41
N ALA A 50 8.37 21.16 -1.48
CA ALA A 50 9.58 21.57 -0.78
C ALA A 50 10.77 21.80 -1.73
N ALA A 51 10.93 20.95 -2.76
CA ALA A 51 11.95 21.13 -3.80
C ALA A 51 11.70 22.39 -4.64
N LEU A 52 10.45 22.69 -5.01
CA LEU A 52 10.11 23.92 -5.74
C LEU A 52 10.36 25.18 -4.89
N VAL A 53 9.98 25.18 -3.62
CA VAL A 53 10.29 26.27 -2.68
C VAL A 53 11.82 26.46 -2.55
N THR A 54 12.57 25.36 -2.51
CA THR A 54 14.04 25.37 -2.52
C THR A 54 14.59 26.03 -3.80
N LEU A 55 14.07 25.67 -4.97
CA LEU A 55 14.49 26.27 -6.25
C LEU A 55 14.20 27.77 -6.32
N VAL A 56 13.03 28.22 -5.84
CA VAL A 56 12.70 29.64 -5.75
C VAL A 56 13.72 30.37 -4.88
N ALA A 57 13.95 29.89 -3.65
CA ALA A 57 14.92 30.50 -2.73
C ALA A 57 16.35 30.50 -3.30
N TRP A 58 16.75 29.40 -3.94
CA TRP A 58 18.08 29.24 -4.52
C TRP A 58 18.28 30.17 -5.72
N SER A 59 17.27 30.35 -6.58
CA SER A 59 17.32 31.28 -7.72
C SER A 59 17.50 32.74 -7.27
N ILE A 60 16.75 33.18 -6.24
CA ILE A 60 16.87 34.52 -5.65
C ILE A 60 18.29 34.74 -5.14
N ARG A 61 18.82 33.76 -4.38
CA ARG A 61 20.16 33.85 -3.83
C ARG A 61 21.24 33.85 -4.91
N TRP A 62 21.06 33.06 -5.98
CA TRP A 62 22.01 33.02 -7.08
C TRP A 62 22.11 34.38 -7.77
N VAL A 63 20.98 35.05 -8.02
CA VAL A 63 20.97 36.38 -8.63
C VAL A 63 21.53 37.44 -7.69
N ASP A 64 21.26 37.35 -6.38
CA ASP A 64 21.76 38.30 -5.38
C ASP A 64 23.27 38.22 -5.16
N SER A 65 23.80 36.99 -5.08
CA SER A 65 25.21 36.73 -4.72
C SER A 65 26.12 36.39 -5.89
N GLY A 66 25.57 36.05 -7.07
CA GLY A 66 26.31 35.63 -8.26
C GLY A 66 26.97 34.24 -8.17
N ARG A 67 26.73 33.48 -7.09
CA ARG A 67 27.39 32.19 -6.84
C ARG A 67 26.42 31.02 -6.95
N LEU A 68 26.62 30.19 -7.96
CA LEU A 68 25.86 28.94 -8.19
C LEU A 68 26.60 27.70 -7.70
N TRP A 69 27.94 27.80 -7.52
CA TRP A 69 28.80 26.63 -7.43
C TRP A 69 29.03 26.12 -5.99
N LEU A 70 29.19 24.80 -5.83
CA LEU A 70 29.38 24.08 -4.56
C LEU A 70 30.85 24.11 -4.07
N PRO A 71 31.14 24.41 -2.79
CA PRO A 71 30.22 24.95 -1.81
C PRO A 71 29.88 26.40 -2.13
N VAL A 72 28.63 26.80 -1.92
CA VAL A 72 28.22 28.22 -2.01
C VAL A 72 28.80 28.95 -0.80
N SER A 73 30.08 29.29 -0.87
CA SER A 73 30.89 29.92 0.18
C SER A 73 31.26 31.36 -0.19
N ASP A 74 31.40 32.21 0.83
CA ASP A 74 31.90 33.57 0.68
C ASP A 74 33.41 33.63 0.40
N ASN A 75 34.12 32.52 0.62
CA ASN A 75 35.54 32.41 0.37
C ASN A 75 35.83 31.70 -0.98
N PRO A 76 36.32 32.42 -2.02
CA PRO A 76 36.61 31.84 -3.33
C PRO A 76 37.72 30.78 -3.29
N ALA A 77 38.60 30.78 -2.27
CA ALA A 77 39.61 29.73 -2.08
C ALA A 77 39.02 28.36 -1.70
N VAL A 78 37.76 28.33 -1.27
CA VAL A 78 37.05 27.11 -0.81
C VAL A 78 36.16 26.52 -1.93
N SER A 79 36.04 27.21 -3.07
CA SER A 79 35.25 26.70 -4.20
C SER A 79 35.95 25.50 -4.85
N ALA A 80 35.39 24.31 -4.66
CA ALA A 80 35.94 23.07 -5.20
C ALA A 80 35.41 22.87 -6.63
N SER A 81 36.27 22.58 -7.62
CA SER A 81 35.81 22.21 -8.96
C SER A 81 34.86 21.00 -8.90
N TRP A 82 33.83 20.97 -9.75
CA TRP A 82 32.89 19.84 -9.86
C TRP A 82 33.56 18.48 -10.05
N ARG A 83 34.71 18.46 -10.73
CA ARG A 83 35.52 17.25 -10.94
C ARG A 83 36.19 16.75 -9.67
N LYS A 84 36.38 17.63 -8.69
CA LYS A 84 37.03 17.34 -7.40
C LYS A 84 36.02 17.11 -6.27
N THR A 85 34.73 17.36 -6.50
CA THR A 85 33.68 17.14 -5.51
C THR A 85 33.15 15.70 -5.63
N PRO A 86 33.28 14.89 -4.56
CA PRO A 86 32.74 13.53 -4.55
C PRO A 86 31.24 13.48 -4.86
N PHE A 87 30.78 12.35 -5.39
CA PHE A 87 29.38 12.03 -5.69
C PHE A 87 28.71 12.82 -6.84
N LEU A 88 29.16 14.03 -7.17
CA LEU A 88 28.51 14.85 -8.20
C LEU A 88 28.53 14.20 -9.59
N LEU A 89 29.63 13.56 -9.98
CA LEU A 89 29.74 12.88 -11.27
C LEU A 89 28.80 11.66 -11.36
N PRO A 90 28.84 10.67 -10.45
CA PRO A 90 27.89 9.55 -10.52
C PRO A 90 26.44 10.01 -10.37
N MET A 91 26.15 11.01 -9.53
CA MET A 91 24.80 11.60 -9.43
C MET A 91 24.36 12.28 -10.73
N GLY A 92 25.25 13.03 -11.39
CA GLY A 92 24.96 13.66 -12.68
C GLY A 92 24.72 12.64 -13.79
N LEU A 93 25.51 11.55 -13.82
CA LEU A 93 25.28 10.44 -14.75
C LEU A 93 23.96 9.72 -14.47
N LEU A 94 23.58 9.58 -13.19
CA LEU A 94 22.30 9.01 -12.82
C LEU A 94 21.13 9.91 -13.26
N VAL A 95 21.25 11.23 -13.10
CA VAL A 95 20.27 12.20 -13.64
C VAL A 95 20.16 12.08 -15.16
N ILE A 96 21.29 12.00 -15.86
CA ILE A 96 21.30 11.81 -17.32
C ILE A 96 20.63 10.48 -17.68
N ALA A 97 20.91 9.40 -16.97
CA ALA A 97 20.28 8.11 -17.20
C ALA A 97 18.76 8.19 -17.03
N TYR A 98 18.24 8.76 -15.94
CA TYR A 98 16.79 8.96 -15.75
C TYR A 98 16.16 9.78 -16.88
N LEU A 99 16.81 10.85 -17.33
CA LEU A 99 16.31 11.68 -18.44
C LEU A 99 16.31 10.92 -19.76
N VAL A 100 17.39 10.19 -20.07
CA VAL A 100 17.52 9.35 -21.28
C VAL A 100 16.47 8.24 -21.28
N SER A 101 16.32 7.52 -20.17
CA SER A 101 15.33 6.46 -20.01
C SER A 101 13.90 6.98 -20.08
N THR A 102 13.64 8.20 -19.61
CA THR A 102 12.33 8.85 -19.76
C THR A 102 12.05 9.24 -21.20
N LEU A 103 13.05 9.80 -21.89
CA LEU A 103 12.93 10.21 -23.29
C LEU A 103 12.66 9.02 -24.21
N PHE A 104 13.30 7.87 -23.94
CA PHE A 104 13.14 6.63 -24.69
C PHE A 104 12.14 5.65 -24.08
N SER A 105 11.35 6.09 -23.10
CA SER A 105 10.41 5.23 -22.36
C SER A 105 9.33 4.64 -23.25
N VAL A 106 8.86 3.44 -22.89
CA VAL A 106 7.65 2.84 -23.50
C VAL A 106 6.35 3.55 -23.08
N ALA A 107 6.39 4.30 -21.97
CA ALA A 107 5.28 5.14 -21.50
C ALA A 107 5.83 6.47 -20.93
N PRO A 108 6.18 7.45 -21.80
CA PRO A 108 6.89 8.67 -21.39
C PRO A 108 6.17 9.51 -20.32
N PHE A 109 4.84 9.57 -20.37
CA PHE A 109 4.04 10.27 -19.37
C PHE A 109 4.18 9.65 -17.99
N VAL A 110 4.04 8.31 -17.90
CA VAL A 110 4.23 7.53 -16.68
C VAL A 110 5.66 7.66 -16.17
N SER A 111 6.65 7.65 -17.06
CA SER A 111 8.05 7.85 -16.66
C SER A 111 8.37 9.23 -16.11
N TRP A 112 7.72 10.28 -16.61
CA TRP A 112 7.94 11.63 -16.08
C TRP A 112 7.24 11.85 -14.74
N PHE A 113 5.93 11.57 -14.67
CA PHE A 113 5.12 11.86 -13.48
C PHE A 113 5.11 10.75 -12.44
N GLY A 114 5.31 9.50 -12.87
CA GLY A 114 5.20 8.27 -12.10
C GLY A 114 3.87 7.55 -12.30
N SER A 115 3.83 6.26 -11.95
CA SER A 115 2.63 5.44 -11.96
C SER A 115 1.57 5.96 -11.00
N TYR A 116 0.30 5.61 -11.25
CA TYR A 116 -0.80 5.88 -10.33
C TYR A 116 -0.44 5.41 -8.91
N GLN A 117 0.07 4.19 -8.72
CA GLN A 117 0.30 3.67 -7.36
C GLN A 117 1.41 4.38 -6.58
N ARG A 118 2.47 4.86 -7.24
CA ARG A 118 3.71 5.25 -6.56
C ARG A 118 4.16 6.69 -6.77
N LEU A 119 3.85 7.31 -7.92
CA LEU A 119 4.28 8.67 -8.25
C LEU A 119 5.81 8.91 -8.18
N GLN A 120 6.68 7.89 -8.31
CA GLN A 120 8.15 8.04 -8.25
C GLN A 120 8.82 8.19 -9.63
N GLY A 121 8.17 8.86 -10.58
CA GLY A 121 8.76 9.19 -11.89
C GLY A 121 9.94 10.16 -11.80
N THR A 122 10.51 10.51 -12.95
CA THR A 122 11.70 11.37 -13.07
C THR A 122 11.53 12.73 -12.39
N TYR A 123 10.34 13.33 -12.41
CA TYR A 123 10.10 14.58 -11.69
C TYR A 123 10.33 14.43 -10.18
N THR A 124 9.88 13.33 -9.58
CA THR A 124 10.12 13.03 -8.15
C THR A 124 11.60 12.76 -7.88
N PHE A 125 12.25 12.00 -8.75
CA PHE A 125 13.69 11.75 -8.66
C PHE A 125 14.50 13.06 -8.66
N LEU A 126 14.19 13.98 -9.58
CA LEU A 126 14.81 15.31 -9.65
C LEU A 126 14.53 16.16 -8.41
N ALA A 127 13.36 16.03 -7.78
CA ALA A 127 13.05 16.69 -6.51
C ALA A 127 13.97 16.19 -5.38
N TYR A 128 14.21 14.88 -5.28
CA TYR A 128 15.16 14.35 -4.30
C TYR A 128 16.59 14.84 -4.53
N VAL A 129 17.07 14.80 -5.78
CA VAL A 129 18.41 15.30 -6.15
C VAL A 129 18.53 16.80 -5.89
N THR A 130 17.48 17.59 -6.13
CA THR A 130 17.46 19.03 -5.84
C THR A 130 17.62 19.30 -4.35
N ILE A 131 16.93 18.55 -3.49
CA ILE A 131 17.07 18.66 -2.04
C ILE A 131 18.48 18.25 -1.60
N ALA A 132 19.04 17.17 -2.16
CA ALA A 132 20.42 16.76 -1.87
C ALA A 132 21.42 17.86 -2.24
N LEU A 133 21.32 18.41 -3.44
CA LEU A 133 22.16 19.50 -3.93
C LEU A 133 22.02 20.75 -3.05
N ALA A 134 20.82 21.05 -2.57
CA ALA A 134 20.57 22.16 -1.67
C ALA A 134 21.26 21.96 -0.31
N VAL A 135 21.20 20.75 0.26
CA VAL A 135 21.97 20.39 1.48
C VAL A 135 23.47 20.53 1.22
N MET A 136 23.96 19.97 0.11
CA MET A 136 25.37 20.10 -0.30
C MET A 136 25.79 21.56 -0.44
N ALA A 137 24.91 22.44 -0.92
CA ALA A 137 25.16 23.85 -1.18
C ALA A 137 25.09 24.76 0.05
N HIS A 138 24.19 24.46 0.99
CA HIS A 138 23.79 25.42 2.02
C HIS A 138 23.98 24.95 3.46
N LEU A 139 24.24 23.66 3.70
CA LEU A 139 24.59 23.18 5.03
C LEU A 139 26.04 23.58 5.35
N ARG A 140 26.23 24.62 6.16
CA ARG A 140 27.54 25.22 6.48
C ARG A 140 27.75 25.49 7.97
N HIS A 141 26.72 25.31 8.78
CA HIS A 141 26.79 25.58 10.21
C HIS A 141 26.39 24.34 10.99
N ASP A 142 27.06 24.10 12.12
CA ASP A 142 26.77 22.97 13.00
C ASP A 142 25.32 23.00 13.54
N GLU A 143 24.73 24.19 13.72
CA GLU A 143 23.31 24.30 14.08
C GLU A 143 22.38 23.57 13.10
N GLN A 144 22.72 23.57 11.80
CA GLN A 144 21.94 22.91 10.77
C GLN A 144 22.05 21.39 10.92
N ILE A 145 23.24 20.87 11.26
CA ILE A 145 23.45 19.46 11.57
C ILE A 145 22.65 19.05 12.81
N ARG A 146 22.61 19.90 13.85
CA ARG A 146 21.81 19.65 15.06
C ARG A 146 20.32 19.56 14.73
N ARG A 147 19.76 20.53 14.00
CA ARG A 147 18.34 20.50 13.57
C ARG A 147 18.03 19.31 12.68
N LEU A 148 18.92 18.96 11.75
CA LEU A 148 18.76 17.81 10.86
C LEU A 148 18.74 16.49 11.65
N ARG A 149 19.70 16.26 12.57
CA ARG A 149 19.72 15.08 13.44
C ARG A 149 18.46 15.01 14.32
N HIS A 150 18.05 16.15 14.89
CA HIS A 150 16.84 16.23 15.70
C HIS A 150 15.60 15.83 14.90
N VAL A 151 15.42 16.34 13.68
CA VAL A 151 14.29 15.96 12.82
C VAL A 151 14.28 14.47 12.50
N ILE A 152 15.44 13.89 12.15
CA ILE A 152 15.55 12.46 11.87
C ILE A 152 15.08 11.63 13.07
N ILE A 153 15.56 11.97 14.27
CA ILE A 153 15.30 11.20 15.49
C ILE A 153 13.86 11.46 16.00
N ILE A 154 13.47 12.71 16.20
CA ILE A 154 12.17 13.05 16.82
C ILE A 154 10.99 12.70 15.91
N THR A 155 11.11 12.82 14.58
CA THR A 155 10.01 12.42 13.66
C THR A 155 9.73 10.91 13.74
N SER A 156 10.74 10.09 14.02
CA SER A 156 10.56 8.64 14.14
C SER A 156 9.78 8.22 15.39
N LEU A 157 9.76 9.04 16.45
CA LEU A 157 9.11 8.73 17.71
C LEU A 157 7.58 8.60 17.58
N PRO A 158 6.81 9.60 17.10
CA PRO A 158 5.36 9.46 16.95
C PRO A 158 4.99 8.36 15.96
N ILE A 159 5.81 8.13 14.93
CA ILE A 159 5.61 7.05 13.95
C ILE A 159 5.75 5.68 14.62
N ALA A 160 6.79 5.49 15.42
CA ALA A 160 7.00 4.23 16.12
C ALA A 160 5.90 4.01 17.19
N ILE A 161 5.57 5.03 18.00
CA ILE A 161 4.48 4.97 18.99
C ILE A 161 3.14 4.66 18.31
N TYR A 162 2.83 5.28 17.17
CA TYR A 162 1.58 4.99 16.46
C TYR A 162 1.49 3.51 16.02
N GLY A 163 2.59 2.93 15.55
CA GLY A 163 2.66 1.50 15.28
C GLY A 163 2.43 0.64 16.53
N MET A 164 2.91 1.07 17.71
CA MET A 164 2.58 0.38 18.97
C MET A 164 1.09 0.45 19.32
N LEU A 165 0.46 1.60 19.09
CA LEU A 165 -0.99 1.75 19.29
C LEU A 165 -1.78 0.80 18.39
N GLN A 166 -1.33 0.61 17.14
CA GLN A 166 -1.90 -0.41 16.23
C GLN A 166 -1.75 -1.82 16.79
N HIS A 167 -0.56 -2.20 17.25
CA HIS A 167 -0.34 -3.51 17.86
C HIS A 167 -1.26 -3.78 19.05
N MET A 168 -1.58 -2.74 19.83
CA MET A 168 -2.44 -2.81 21.01
C MET A 168 -3.95 -2.76 20.68
N GLY A 169 -4.34 -2.64 19.40
CA GLY A 169 -5.73 -2.46 19.01
C GLY A 169 -6.34 -1.11 19.42
N LEU A 170 -5.50 -0.09 19.64
CA LEU A 170 -5.89 1.26 20.09
C LEU A 170 -5.89 2.30 18.94
N ASP A 171 -5.81 1.85 17.69
CA ASP A 171 -5.84 2.74 16.53
C ASP A 171 -7.28 3.24 16.27
N PRO A 172 -7.53 4.56 16.27
CA PRO A 172 -8.85 5.10 16.00
C PRO A 172 -9.25 5.06 14.52
N LEU A 173 -8.34 4.71 13.60
CA LEU A 173 -8.60 4.72 12.16
C LEU A 173 -9.05 3.33 11.64
N PRO A 174 -10.10 3.26 10.81
CA PRO A 174 -10.67 1.98 10.35
C PRO A 174 -9.90 1.41 9.16
N TRP A 175 -8.79 0.72 9.43
CA TRP A 175 -8.00 0.05 8.40
C TRP A 175 -8.63 -1.29 7.98
N GLY A 176 -8.66 -1.57 6.67
CA GLY A 176 -9.17 -2.84 6.13
C GLY A 176 -8.18 -4.02 6.17
N GLY A 177 -6.94 -3.80 6.62
CA GLY A 177 -5.89 -4.83 6.66
C GLY A 177 -5.37 -5.09 8.08
N ASP A 178 -4.64 -6.19 8.26
CA ASP A 178 -4.03 -6.52 9.56
C ASP A 178 -2.85 -5.59 9.86
N VAL A 179 -3.11 -4.63 10.75
CA VAL A 179 -2.13 -3.71 11.33
C VAL A 179 -1.74 -4.07 12.76
N GLN A 180 -2.36 -5.10 13.35
CA GLN A 180 -2.13 -5.48 14.74
C GLN A 180 -0.96 -6.46 14.85
N THR A 181 -0.93 -7.51 14.03
CA THR A 181 0.16 -8.51 14.09
C THR A 181 1.45 -7.98 13.47
N ARG A 182 1.32 -7.23 12.37
CA ARG A 182 2.41 -6.59 11.63
C ARG A 182 2.13 -5.11 11.49
N ILE A 183 2.72 -4.34 12.39
CA ILE A 183 2.45 -2.91 12.47
C ILE A 183 2.89 -2.18 11.19
N ALA A 184 2.08 -1.22 10.75
CA ALA A 184 2.28 -0.51 9.48
C ALA A 184 2.49 1.01 9.68
N SER A 185 1.93 1.58 10.75
CA SER A 185 1.98 2.99 11.12
C SER A 185 1.67 3.92 9.93
N THR A 186 2.30 5.09 9.88
CA THR A 186 2.15 6.11 8.84
C THR A 186 2.71 5.69 7.46
N ALA A 187 3.34 4.53 7.37
CA ALA A 187 3.87 3.99 6.13
C ALA A 187 2.86 3.08 5.40
N GLY A 188 1.79 2.62 6.07
CA GLY A 188 0.77 1.74 5.48
C GLY A 188 1.23 0.32 5.16
N ASN A 189 2.50 0.00 5.41
CA ASN A 189 3.08 -1.32 5.21
C ASN A 189 4.23 -1.56 6.19
N ALA A 190 4.28 -2.75 6.79
CA ALA A 190 5.29 -3.12 7.78
C ALA A 190 6.73 -3.08 7.25
N ILE A 191 6.96 -3.41 5.98
CA ILE A 191 8.29 -3.35 5.34
C ILE A 191 8.73 -1.89 5.22
N PHE A 192 7.83 -1.03 4.76
CA PHE A 192 8.08 0.40 4.57
C PHE A 192 8.38 1.11 5.89
N LEU A 193 7.62 0.79 6.94
CA LEU A 193 7.85 1.30 8.29
C LEU A 193 9.25 0.94 8.80
N ALA A 194 9.61 -0.34 8.75
CA ALA A 194 10.91 -0.79 9.23
C ALA A 194 12.08 -0.22 8.42
N ALA A 195 11.94 -0.12 7.10
CA ALA A 195 12.92 0.51 6.22
C ALA A 195 13.16 1.98 6.59
N TYR A 196 12.10 2.74 6.90
CA TYR A 196 12.23 4.10 7.39
C TYR A 196 12.88 4.17 8.78
N LEU A 197 12.42 3.36 9.74
CA LEU A 197 12.97 3.37 11.11
C LEU A 197 14.46 3.05 11.12
N LEU A 198 14.92 2.18 10.21
CA LEU A 198 16.33 1.88 10.01
C LEU A 198 17.16 3.13 9.65
N MET A 199 16.59 4.05 8.87
CA MET A 199 17.25 5.33 8.50
C MET A 199 17.47 6.24 9.72
N ALA A 200 16.59 6.19 10.71
CA ALA A 200 16.69 6.97 11.95
C ALA A 200 17.48 6.25 13.06
N PHE A 201 17.44 4.91 13.08
CA PHE A 201 17.97 4.07 14.17
C PHE A 201 19.44 4.39 14.51
N PHE A 202 20.33 4.42 13.52
CA PHE A 202 21.75 4.65 13.77
C PHE A 202 22.07 6.08 14.24
N PHE A 203 21.24 7.06 13.87
CA PHE A 203 21.35 8.42 14.42
C PHE A 203 20.97 8.44 15.90
N THR A 204 19.90 7.74 16.29
CA THR A 204 19.53 7.59 17.70
C THR A 204 20.61 6.82 18.47
N LEU A 205 21.09 5.70 17.92
CA LEU A 205 22.14 4.88 18.52
C LEU A 205 23.42 5.67 18.75
N GLU A 206 23.81 6.50 17.79
CA GLU A 206 24.98 7.38 17.91
C GLU A 206 24.80 8.40 19.04
N ARG A 207 23.61 9.02 19.17
CA ARG A 207 23.32 9.94 20.28
C ARG A 207 23.32 9.24 21.64
N VAL A 208 22.79 8.03 21.72
CA VAL A 208 22.86 7.18 22.92
C VAL A 208 24.32 6.89 23.26
N PHE A 209 25.10 6.39 22.30
CA PHE A 209 26.53 6.09 22.47
C PHE A 209 27.31 7.33 22.94
N SER A 210 27.14 8.48 22.28
CA SER A 210 27.79 9.73 22.63
C SER A 210 27.41 10.23 24.03
N SER A 211 26.17 10.01 24.47
CA SER A 211 25.72 10.36 25.83
C SER A 211 26.38 9.47 26.88
N PHE A 212 26.36 8.15 26.68
CA PHE A 212 26.99 7.19 27.60
C PHE A 212 28.51 7.35 27.64
N ALA A 213 29.16 7.58 26.50
CA ALA A 213 30.60 7.78 26.42
C ALA A 213 31.05 9.03 27.20
N HIS A 214 30.23 10.08 27.26
CA HIS A 214 30.48 11.25 28.10
C HIS A 214 30.36 10.90 29.60
N LEU A 215 29.24 10.28 30.00
CA LEU A 215 28.96 9.92 31.40
C LEU A 215 29.96 8.91 31.99
N LEU A 216 30.52 8.00 31.17
CA LEU A 216 31.52 7.03 31.64
C LEU A 216 32.93 7.64 31.77
N ARG A 217 33.20 8.78 31.13
CA ARG A 217 34.50 9.46 31.17
C ARG A 217 34.59 10.50 32.27
N SER A 218 33.47 11.07 32.71
CA SER A 218 33.41 12.05 33.81
C SER A 218 33.87 11.50 35.16
N ASP A 219 33.85 10.17 35.35
CA ASP A 219 34.20 9.52 36.63
C ASP A 219 35.70 9.26 36.84
N LYS A 220 36.57 9.43 35.84
CA LYS A 220 38.03 9.28 36.00
C LYS A 220 38.66 10.56 36.56
N LYS A 221 38.54 10.75 37.88
CA LYS A 221 39.39 11.68 38.65
C LYS A 221 40.82 11.12 38.71
N GLU A 222 41.79 11.88 38.22
CA GLU A 222 43.18 11.69 38.67
C GLU A 222 43.31 12.28 40.08
N ASP A 223 43.79 11.45 41.00
CA ASP A 223 43.98 11.79 42.41
C ASP A 223 44.95 12.98 42.55
N GLY A 224 44.50 14.12 43.11
CA GLY A 224 45.46 15.05 43.75
C GLY A 224 45.20 16.55 43.83
N GLU A 225 44.22 17.16 43.14
CA GLU A 225 44.01 18.63 43.26
C GLU A 225 42.58 19.02 43.66
N PRO A 226 42.40 19.77 44.78
CA PRO A 226 41.11 20.33 45.15
C PRO A 226 40.91 21.75 44.60
N ASP A 227 39.71 21.95 44.08
CA ASP A 227 38.97 23.20 43.84
C ASP A 227 39.56 24.29 42.93
N SER A 228 39.00 24.31 41.71
CA SER A 228 38.51 25.56 41.13
C SER A 228 37.13 25.42 40.47
N ALA A 229 36.10 25.13 41.28
CA ALA A 229 34.76 25.75 41.24
C ALA A 229 34.10 26.19 39.90
N ASN A 230 34.23 25.43 38.79
CA ASN A 230 33.49 25.74 37.55
C ASN A 230 33.14 24.53 36.66
N ILE A 231 33.32 23.29 37.15
CA ILE A 231 32.90 22.07 36.45
C ILE A 231 31.60 21.57 37.10
N GLU A 232 30.56 22.41 37.12
CA GLU A 232 29.22 22.06 37.58
C GLU A 232 28.38 21.49 36.42
N SER A 233 28.58 20.17 36.23
CA SER A 233 27.72 19.13 35.64
C SER A 233 26.92 19.41 34.36
N GLN A 234 27.58 19.28 33.20
CA GLN A 234 26.87 18.91 31.96
C GLN A 234 26.25 17.50 32.04
N ASP A 235 26.55 16.74 33.09
CA ASP A 235 26.08 15.37 33.31
C ASP A 235 24.55 15.30 33.42
N ILE A 236 23.90 16.28 34.07
CA ILE A 236 22.42 16.27 34.20
C ILE A 236 21.76 16.47 32.83
N PRO A 237 22.07 17.53 32.05
CA PRO A 237 21.56 17.66 30.68
C PRO A 237 21.91 16.45 29.79
N THR A 238 23.11 15.89 29.95
CA THR A 238 23.56 14.72 29.18
C THR A 238 22.79 13.45 29.55
N ALA A 239 22.50 13.23 30.83
CA ALA A 239 21.71 12.09 31.31
C ALA A 239 20.25 12.21 30.89
N LEU A 240 19.66 13.41 30.95
CA LEU A 240 18.31 13.67 30.45
C LEU A 240 18.20 13.41 28.94
N ALA A 241 19.14 13.94 28.15
CA ALA A 241 19.19 13.72 26.72
C ALA A 241 19.45 12.24 26.38
N GLY A 242 20.42 11.61 27.05
CA GLY A 242 20.77 10.21 26.88
C GLY A 242 19.61 9.27 27.23
N GLY A 243 18.89 9.54 28.32
CA GLY A 243 17.68 8.80 28.69
C GLY A 243 16.55 8.97 27.68
N ALA A 244 16.33 10.19 27.17
CA ALA A 244 15.36 10.45 26.11
C ALA A 244 15.73 9.72 24.80
N TYR A 245 16.99 9.77 24.37
CA TYR A 245 17.46 9.03 23.20
C TYR A 245 17.38 7.51 23.38
N LEU A 246 17.68 7.00 24.57
CA LEU A 246 17.55 5.58 24.89
C LEU A 246 16.09 5.13 24.81
N PHE A 247 15.16 5.93 25.34
CA PHE A 247 13.73 5.67 25.21
C PHE A 247 13.31 5.61 23.74
N ILE A 248 13.70 6.60 22.92
CA ILE A 248 13.40 6.58 21.48
C ILE A 248 13.99 5.34 20.81
N LEU A 249 15.24 4.98 21.11
CA LEU A 249 15.91 3.81 20.54
C LEU A 249 15.16 2.52 20.87
N MET A 250 14.69 2.35 22.11
CA MET A 250 13.90 1.20 22.54
C MET A 250 12.56 1.14 21.80
N VAL A 251 11.87 2.28 21.66
CA VAL A 251 10.60 2.37 20.92
C VAL A 251 10.82 2.04 19.43
N GLN A 252 11.88 2.56 18.81
CA GLN A 252 12.27 2.24 17.44
C GLN A 252 12.55 0.74 17.26
N LEU A 253 13.34 0.15 18.16
CA LEU A 253 13.70 -1.27 18.09
C LEU A 253 12.48 -2.17 18.24
N LEU A 254 11.58 -1.86 19.18
CA LEU A 254 10.35 -2.60 19.41
C LEU A 254 9.41 -2.49 18.20
N ALA A 255 9.29 -1.30 17.59
CA ALA A 255 8.53 -1.13 16.37
C ALA A 255 9.14 -1.92 15.20
N ILE A 256 10.47 -1.87 14.98
CA ILE A 256 11.15 -2.68 13.96
C ILE A 256 10.86 -4.17 14.18
N PHE A 257 10.93 -4.65 15.42
CA PHE A 257 10.62 -6.04 15.78
C PHE A 257 9.18 -6.43 15.41
N TRP A 258 8.18 -5.62 15.78
CA TRP A 258 6.77 -5.87 15.47
C TRP A 258 6.40 -5.73 13.99
N THR A 259 7.26 -5.18 13.14
CA THR A 259 7.02 -5.22 11.69
C THR A 259 7.20 -6.62 11.07
N GLN A 260 7.99 -7.47 11.74
CA GLN A 260 8.38 -8.80 11.28
C GLN A 260 9.00 -8.83 9.85
N SER A 261 9.73 -7.77 9.48
CA SER A 261 10.27 -7.60 8.11
C SER A 261 11.72 -8.09 7.97
N ARG A 262 11.95 -9.16 7.18
CA ARG A 262 13.27 -9.80 7.00
C ARG A 262 14.36 -8.86 6.46
N GLY A 263 14.07 -8.12 5.38
CA GLY A 263 15.03 -7.21 4.74
C GLY A 263 15.58 -6.12 5.68
N PRO A 264 14.71 -5.34 6.35
CA PRO A 264 15.12 -4.38 7.36
C PRO A 264 15.89 -4.98 8.55
N VAL A 265 15.55 -6.20 8.99
CA VAL A 265 16.31 -6.91 10.04
C VAL A 265 17.72 -7.27 9.55
N LEU A 266 17.88 -7.76 8.32
CA LEU A 266 19.20 -7.99 7.73
C LEU A 266 20.01 -6.69 7.60
N GLY A 267 19.37 -5.61 7.17
CA GLY A 267 19.98 -4.28 7.14
C GLY A 267 20.42 -3.79 8.52
N LEU A 268 19.60 -4.01 9.55
CA LEU A 268 19.91 -3.68 10.94
C LEU A 268 21.11 -4.48 11.45
N LEU A 269 21.14 -5.79 11.23
CA LEU A 269 22.25 -6.67 11.64
C LEU A 269 23.57 -6.30 10.94
N ALA A 270 23.52 -6.11 9.62
CA ALA A 270 24.68 -5.69 8.84
C ALA A 270 25.20 -4.31 9.29
N GLY A 271 24.27 -3.37 9.52
CA GLY A 271 24.62 -2.04 10.00
C GLY A 271 25.20 -2.05 11.41
N LEU A 272 24.60 -2.78 12.36
CA LEU A 272 25.14 -2.93 13.72
C LEU A 272 26.53 -3.56 13.72
N TYR A 273 26.73 -4.61 12.92
CA TYR A 273 28.04 -5.25 12.76
C TYR A 273 29.09 -4.24 12.26
N LEU A 274 28.78 -3.48 11.21
CA LEU A 274 29.69 -2.48 10.65
C LEU A 274 29.88 -1.28 11.58
N PHE A 275 28.86 -0.85 12.33
CA PHE A 275 28.98 0.22 13.32
C PHE A 275 30.07 -0.11 14.34
N VAL A 276 29.97 -1.28 14.98
CA VAL A 276 30.96 -1.73 15.96
C VAL A 276 32.33 -1.96 15.31
N LEU A 277 32.37 -2.57 14.12
CA LEU A 277 33.62 -2.78 13.39
C LEU A 277 34.34 -1.45 13.07
N LEU A 278 33.60 -0.42 12.66
CA LEU A 278 34.13 0.91 12.38
C LEU A 278 34.52 1.66 13.66
N LEU A 279 33.81 1.47 14.78
CA LEU A 279 34.25 2.01 16.08
C LEU A 279 35.65 1.48 16.46
N PHE A 280 35.94 0.20 16.23
CA PHE A 280 37.25 -0.36 16.53
C PHE A 280 38.31 0.00 15.48
N SER A 281 37.99 -0.11 14.20
CA SER A 281 38.96 0.09 13.12
C SER A 281 39.28 1.57 12.82
N ALA A 282 38.29 2.46 12.92
CA ALA A 282 38.46 3.89 12.63
C ALA A 282 38.86 4.70 13.87
N LEU A 283 38.22 4.47 15.03
CA LEU A 283 38.56 5.23 16.25
C LEU A 283 39.78 4.67 17.00
N ARG A 284 40.13 3.41 16.72
CA ARG A 284 41.32 2.70 17.24
C ARG A 284 41.56 2.88 18.76
N PRO A 285 40.61 2.43 19.61
CA PRO A 285 40.79 2.42 21.06
C PRO A 285 41.96 1.50 21.47
N ARG A 286 42.45 1.61 22.71
CA ARG A 286 43.52 0.73 23.22
C ARG A 286 43.10 -0.74 23.07
N GLY A 287 43.91 -1.55 22.39
CA GLY A 287 43.58 -2.96 22.12
C GLY A 287 42.69 -3.19 20.89
N TYR A 288 42.49 -2.19 20.02
CA TYR A 288 41.58 -2.27 18.88
C TYR A 288 41.76 -3.50 17.97
N ARG A 289 43.00 -4.00 17.78
CA ARG A 289 43.26 -5.21 16.99
C ARG A 289 42.63 -6.45 17.61
N ILE A 290 42.72 -6.60 18.94
CA ILE A 290 42.10 -7.70 19.69
C ILE A 290 40.58 -7.59 19.60
N PHE A 291 40.02 -6.39 19.83
CA PHE A 291 38.59 -6.16 19.72
C PHE A 291 38.06 -6.40 18.30
N THR A 292 38.82 -6.00 17.27
CA THR A 292 38.47 -6.25 15.87
C THR A 292 38.47 -7.76 15.58
N SER A 293 39.52 -8.49 15.96
CA SER A 293 39.58 -9.95 15.77
C SER A 293 38.47 -10.68 16.51
N ALA A 294 38.21 -10.30 17.77
CA ALA A 294 37.14 -10.88 18.57
C ALA A 294 35.77 -10.63 17.93
N TRP A 295 35.50 -9.40 17.49
CA TRP A 295 34.23 -9.02 16.86
C TRP A 295 34.02 -9.71 15.51
N VAL A 296 35.08 -9.84 14.69
CA VAL A 296 35.02 -10.61 13.44
C VAL A 296 34.74 -12.09 13.73
N GLY A 297 35.39 -12.67 14.75
CA GLY A 297 35.12 -14.03 15.22
C GLY A 297 33.66 -14.20 15.67
N THR A 298 33.11 -13.25 16.43
CA THR A 298 31.69 -13.24 16.82
C THR A 298 30.77 -13.12 15.61
N GLY A 299 31.10 -12.29 14.63
CA GLY A 299 30.34 -12.17 13.38
C GLY A 299 30.30 -13.47 12.58
N LEU A 300 31.45 -14.14 12.43
CA LEU A 300 31.54 -15.44 11.77
C LEU A 300 30.73 -16.51 12.52
N LEU A 301 30.82 -16.55 13.85
CA LEU A 301 30.01 -17.45 14.68
C LEU A 301 28.51 -17.15 14.51
N GLY A 302 28.13 -15.88 14.42
CA GLY A 302 26.75 -15.47 14.16
C GLY A 302 26.24 -15.94 12.79
N VAL A 303 27.05 -15.85 11.74
CA VAL A 303 26.70 -16.37 10.40
C VAL A 303 26.54 -17.89 10.44
N VAL A 304 27.47 -18.61 11.08
CA VAL A 304 27.37 -20.07 11.27
C VAL A 304 26.11 -20.42 12.06
N MET A 305 25.82 -19.69 13.13
CA MET A 305 24.60 -19.90 13.93
C MET A 305 23.33 -19.65 13.12
N LEU A 306 23.27 -18.57 12.32
CA LEU A 306 22.13 -18.30 11.43
C LEU A 306 21.95 -19.39 10.39
N PHE A 307 23.05 -19.88 9.79
CA PHE A 307 23.01 -20.99 8.85
C PHE A 307 22.49 -22.27 9.52
N LEU A 308 23.02 -22.64 10.69
CA LEU A 308 22.57 -23.82 11.44
C LEU A 308 21.10 -23.69 11.87
N LEU A 309 20.69 -22.50 12.33
CA LEU A 309 19.31 -22.19 12.72
C LEU A 309 18.30 -22.40 11.59
N ASN A 310 18.72 -22.25 10.34
CA ASN A 310 17.86 -22.31 9.16
C ASN A 310 17.95 -23.64 8.39
N THR A 311 19.05 -24.38 8.52
CA THR A 311 19.30 -25.59 7.70
C THR A 311 19.24 -26.89 8.48
N THR A 312 19.24 -26.83 9.82
CA THR A 312 19.25 -28.02 10.68
C THR A 312 17.98 -28.12 11.51
N THR A 313 17.58 -29.34 11.86
CA THR A 313 16.41 -29.59 12.71
C THR A 313 16.68 -29.34 14.20
N LEU A 314 17.92 -29.02 14.58
CA LEU A 314 18.35 -28.80 15.97
C LEU A 314 17.57 -27.68 16.67
N PHE A 315 17.01 -26.74 15.91
CA PHE A 315 16.28 -25.58 16.41
C PHE A 315 14.79 -25.60 16.05
N SER A 316 14.21 -26.79 15.84
CA SER A 316 12.81 -26.93 15.42
C SER A 316 11.81 -26.22 16.34
N GLY A 317 12.05 -26.24 17.66
CA GLY A 317 11.24 -25.52 18.64
C GLY A 317 11.33 -23.98 18.56
N VAL A 318 12.32 -23.43 17.85
CA VAL A 318 12.43 -21.99 17.57
C VAL A 318 11.59 -21.60 16.35
N HIS A 319 11.34 -22.52 15.41
CA HIS A 319 10.45 -22.27 14.27
C HIS A 319 8.99 -22.08 14.70
N SER A 320 8.56 -22.73 15.78
CA SER A 320 7.20 -22.63 16.32
C SER A 320 6.93 -21.35 17.11
N ILE A 321 7.94 -20.50 17.35
CA ILE A 321 7.75 -19.20 18.01
C ILE A 321 7.50 -18.16 16.92
N ASP A 322 6.25 -17.70 16.77
CA ASP A 322 5.83 -16.79 15.69
C ASP A 322 6.75 -15.56 15.51
N SER A 323 7.23 -14.99 16.62
CA SER A 323 8.11 -13.82 16.60
C SER A 323 9.54 -14.10 16.14
N LEU A 324 10.02 -15.35 16.26
CA LEU A 324 11.36 -15.78 15.84
C LEU A 324 11.35 -16.60 14.55
N ALA A 325 10.19 -17.09 14.13
CA ALA A 325 10.00 -17.88 12.92
C ALA A 325 10.60 -17.20 11.68
N ARG A 326 10.52 -15.86 11.58
CA ARG A 326 11.06 -15.10 10.43
C ARG A 326 12.59 -15.14 10.31
N LEU A 327 13.32 -15.27 11.43
CA LEU A 327 14.78 -15.38 11.47
C LEU A 327 15.25 -16.82 11.28
N SER A 328 14.46 -17.79 11.77
CA SER A 328 14.77 -19.21 11.66
C SER A 328 14.32 -19.83 10.33
N THR A 329 13.55 -19.13 9.52
CA THR A 329 13.13 -19.51 8.14
C THR A 329 13.61 -18.50 7.09
N LEU A 330 14.67 -17.76 7.38
CA LEU A 330 15.25 -16.76 6.49
C LEU A 330 15.82 -17.37 5.20
N LEU A 331 16.38 -18.58 5.27
CA LEU A 331 16.92 -19.32 4.10
C LEU A 331 15.88 -20.28 3.47
N ASP A 332 14.64 -20.26 3.94
CA ASP A 332 13.55 -21.04 3.36
C ASP A 332 13.09 -20.42 2.02
N LEU A 333 13.60 -21.01 0.93
CA LEU A 333 13.27 -20.62 -0.44
C LEU A 333 11.88 -21.11 -0.88
N GLU A 334 11.28 -22.06 -0.17
CA GLU A 334 9.98 -22.66 -0.51
C GLU A 334 8.82 -21.87 0.10
N SER A 335 9.09 -21.03 1.11
CA SER A 335 8.08 -20.14 1.67
C SER A 335 7.40 -19.29 0.57
N ASN A 336 6.06 -19.15 0.65
CA ASN A 336 5.26 -18.38 -0.33
C ASN A 336 5.85 -16.99 -0.60
N THR A 337 6.28 -16.26 0.43
CA THR A 337 6.86 -14.92 0.28
C THR A 337 8.20 -14.90 -0.44
N ALA A 338 8.99 -15.98 -0.34
CA ALA A 338 10.23 -16.13 -1.10
C ALA A 338 9.94 -16.49 -2.56
N GLN A 339 9.02 -17.44 -2.78
CA GLN A 339 8.60 -17.86 -4.12
C GLN A 339 8.06 -16.69 -4.96
N VAL A 340 7.24 -15.82 -4.39
CA VAL A 340 6.79 -14.59 -5.08
C VAL A 340 7.99 -13.79 -5.63
N ARG A 341 9.00 -13.51 -4.79
CA ARG A 341 10.16 -12.71 -5.20
C ARG A 341 11.03 -13.42 -6.23
N ILE A 342 11.29 -14.71 -6.02
CA ILE A 342 12.13 -15.51 -6.93
C ILE A 342 11.50 -15.57 -8.33
N ASN A 343 10.18 -15.75 -8.42
CA ASN A 343 9.47 -15.73 -9.70
C ASN A 343 9.46 -14.32 -10.32
N ILE A 344 9.27 -13.27 -9.53
CA ILE A 344 9.40 -11.89 -10.04
C ILE A 344 10.81 -11.61 -10.59
N TRP A 345 11.85 -12.11 -9.92
CA TRP A 345 13.24 -11.96 -10.37
C TRP A 345 13.54 -12.78 -11.61
N GLN A 346 12.88 -13.93 -11.79
CA GLN A 346 12.98 -14.71 -13.02
C GLN A 346 12.43 -13.90 -14.20
N GLY A 347 11.21 -13.39 -14.11
CA GLY A 347 10.65 -12.56 -15.18
C GLY A 347 11.45 -11.27 -15.41
N ALA A 348 12.03 -10.68 -14.35
CA ALA A 348 12.92 -9.52 -14.48
C ALA A 348 14.22 -9.85 -15.24
N ALA A 349 14.80 -11.02 -14.98
CA ALA A 349 15.98 -11.49 -15.71
C ALA A 349 15.67 -11.73 -17.19
N ASP A 350 14.52 -12.35 -17.49
CA ASP A 350 14.07 -12.63 -18.87
C ASP A 350 13.74 -11.33 -19.63
N MET A 351 13.19 -10.33 -18.93
CA MET A 351 12.89 -8.99 -19.47
C MET A 351 14.13 -8.15 -19.79
N VAL A 352 15.25 -8.36 -19.09
CA VAL A 352 16.52 -7.64 -19.34
C VAL A 352 17.39 -8.39 -20.35
N ALA A 353 17.21 -9.71 -20.48
CA ALA A 353 17.88 -10.53 -21.49
C ALA A 353 17.42 -10.17 -22.92
N PRO A 354 18.19 -10.52 -23.96
CA PRO A 354 17.72 -10.36 -25.34
C PRO A 354 16.43 -11.16 -25.60
N HIS A 355 15.35 -10.46 -25.94
CA HIS A 355 14.04 -11.05 -26.23
C HIS A 355 13.39 -10.37 -27.46
N PRO A 356 12.31 -10.94 -28.02
CA PRO A 356 11.52 -10.30 -29.10
C PRO A 356 10.99 -8.92 -28.68
N PRO A 357 10.84 -7.95 -29.61
CA PRO A 357 10.36 -6.62 -29.26
C PRO A 357 8.92 -6.66 -28.73
N LEU A 358 8.64 -5.80 -27.75
CA LEU A 358 7.27 -5.59 -27.26
C LEU A 358 6.37 -5.11 -28.42
N VAL A 359 5.16 -5.66 -28.50
CA VAL A 359 4.18 -5.34 -29.54
C VAL A 359 3.04 -4.54 -28.91
N GLN A 360 2.70 -3.41 -29.50
CA GLN A 360 1.57 -2.58 -29.10
C GLN A 360 0.27 -3.05 -29.78
N PRO A 361 -0.91 -2.64 -29.28
CA PRO A 361 -2.20 -3.01 -29.87
C PRO A 361 -2.39 -2.62 -31.34
N ASP A 362 -1.69 -1.59 -31.82
CA ASP A 362 -1.72 -1.17 -33.21
C ASP A 362 -0.78 -2.00 -34.12
N GLY A 363 -0.14 -3.04 -33.58
CA GLY A 363 0.84 -3.88 -34.25
C GLY A 363 2.25 -3.27 -34.34
N THR A 364 2.46 -2.05 -33.81
CA THR A 364 3.79 -1.46 -33.80
C THR A 364 4.69 -2.16 -32.77
N THR A 365 5.93 -2.44 -33.18
CA THR A 365 6.92 -3.07 -32.32
C THR A 365 7.84 -2.04 -31.69
N ASP A 366 8.33 -2.29 -30.47
CA ASP A 366 9.33 -1.46 -29.81
C ASP A 366 10.65 -1.42 -30.59
N ARG A 367 10.85 -0.34 -31.34
CA ARG A 367 12.05 -0.13 -32.17
C ARG A 367 13.32 0.02 -31.35
N LEU A 368 13.20 0.35 -30.06
CA LEU A 368 14.34 0.52 -29.16
C LEU A 368 14.71 -0.76 -28.41
N ASN A 369 14.02 -1.88 -28.67
CA ASN A 369 14.29 -3.19 -28.06
C ASN A 369 15.80 -3.55 -28.02
N PRO A 370 16.60 -3.38 -29.10
CA PRO A 370 18.03 -3.72 -29.08
C PRO A 370 18.86 -2.92 -28.07
N ILE A 371 18.41 -1.72 -27.69
CA ILE A 371 19.11 -0.85 -26.73
C ILE A 371 18.45 -0.85 -25.34
N ARG A 372 17.32 -1.56 -25.13
CA ARG A 372 16.65 -1.65 -23.82
C ARG A 372 17.58 -2.14 -22.70
N PRO A 373 18.47 -3.13 -22.90
CA PRO A 373 19.42 -3.50 -21.86
C PRO A 373 20.36 -2.36 -21.43
N LEU A 374 20.58 -1.37 -22.30
CA LEU A 374 21.45 -0.22 -22.03
C LEU A 374 20.72 0.97 -21.39
N VAL A 375 19.53 1.32 -21.90
CA VAL A 375 18.77 2.53 -21.49
C VAL A 375 17.52 2.24 -20.65
N GLY A 376 17.09 0.99 -20.55
CA GLY A 376 15.89 0.58 -19.83
C GLY A 376 14.57 0.88 -20.55
N TYR A 377 13.48 0.56 -19.86
CA TYR A 377 12.10 0.76 -20.31
C TYR A 377 11.50 2.10 -19.88
N GLY A 378 12.15 2.77 -18.93
CA GLY A 378 11.69 4.03 -18.32
C GLY A 378 11.36 3.87 -16.84
N PRO A 379 11.49 4.94 -16.03
CA PRO A 379 10.99 4.97 -14.65
C PRO A 379 9.52 4.56 -14.59
N GLU A 380 9.14 3.76 -13.59
CA GLU A 380 7.74 3.39 -13.30
C GLU A 380 7.00 2.58 -14.38
N THR A 381 7.68 2.01 -15.37
CA THR A 381 7.06 1.26 -16.48
C THR A 381 7.12 -0.27 -16.33
N MET A 382 7.70 -0.80 -15.24
CA MET A 382 7.82 -2.25 -15.05
C MET A 382 6.45 -2.94 -15.16
N TRP A 383 5.43 -2.44 -14.46
CA TRP A 383 4.09 -3.05 -14.42
C TRP A 383 3.40 -3.20 -15.79
N VAL A 384 3.77 -2.39 -16.80
CA VAL A 384 3.22 -2.54 -18.16
C VAL A 384 4.12 -3.36 -19.07
N ALA A 385 5.43 -3.26 -18.90
CA ALA A 385 6.38 -3.95 -19.77
C ALA A 385 6.69 -5.39 -19.29
N TYR A 386 6.32 -5.75 -18.06
CA TYR A 386 6.59 -7.05 -17.45
C TYR A 386 5.64 -8.16 -17.89
N ASN A 387 4.42 -7.82 -18.37
CA ASN A 387 3.36 -8.80 -18.65
C ASN A 387 3.78 -9.95 -19.60
N PRO A 388 4.56 -9.72 -20.67
CA PRO A 388 5.07 -10.80 -21.53
C PRO A 388 6.06 -11.75 -20.85
N PHE A 389 6.68 -11.32 -19.74
CA PHE A 389 7.69 -12.06 -18.98
C PHE A 389 7.13 -12.62 -17.67
N TYR A 390 5.82 -12.53 -17.45
CA TYR A 390 5.17 -13.02 -16.24
C TYR A 390 5.27 -14.56 -16.17
N PRO A 391 5.95 -15.15 -15.18
CA PRO A 391 6.00 -16.60 -15.04
C PRO A 391 4.66 -17.15 -14.58
N VAL A 392 4.17 -18.22 -15.21
CA VAL A 392 2.90 -18.88 -14.86
C VAL A 392 2.85 -19.24 -13.37
N THR A 393 3.96 -19.75 -12.83
CA THR A 393 4.13 -20.13 -11.42
C THR A 393 3.89 -18.99 -10.44
N LEU A 394 4.10 -17.73 -10.83
CA LEU A 394 3.80 -16.58 -9.97
C LEU A 394 2.30 -16.48 -9.66
N GLY A 395 1.45 -16.87 -10.61
CA GLY A 395 -0.01 -16.90 -10.47
C GLY A 395 -0.52 -17.92 -9.46
N HIS A 396 0.34 -18.83 -8.99
CA HIS A 396 0.04 -19.81 -7.94
C HIS A 396 0.26 -19.24 -6.53
N TYR A 397 1.03 -18.16 -6.41
CA TYR A 397 1.37 -17.54 -5.13
C TYR A 397 0.77 -16.13 -4.95
N GLU A 398 0.61 -15.37 -6.03
CA GLU A 398 -0.05 -14.07 -6.07
C GLU A 398 -1.37 -14.11 -6.85
N SER A 399 -2.07 -12.98 -6.90
CA SER A 399 -3.25 -12.86 -7.76
C SER A 399 -2.84 -12.89 -9.22
N ARG A 400 -3.49 -13.72 -10.04
CA ARG A 400 -3.16 -13.91 -11.46
C ARG A 400 -3.36 -12.66 -12.33
N ASN A 401 -4.10 -11.67 -11.84
CA ASN A 401 -4.29 -10.37 -12.45
C ASN A 401 -3.36 -9.28 -11.89
N ALA A 402 -2.51 -9.58 -10.90
CA ALA A 402 -1.60 -8.62 -10.32
C ALA A 402 -0.26 -8.68 -11.04
N SER A 403 -0.02 -7.70 -11.93
CA SER A 403 1.31 -7.49 -12.50
C SER A 403 2.20 -6.73 -11.50
N PRO A 404 3.43 -7.19 -11.21
CA PRO A 404 4.34 -6.51 -10.30
C PRO A 404 4.71 -5.09 -10.75
N ASP A 405 4.56 -4.10 -9.86
CA ASP A 405 5.01 -2.72 -10.10
C ASP A 405 6.49 -2.48 -9.78
N ARG A 406 7.07 -3.41 -9.02
CA ARG A 406 8.47 -3.45 -8.59
C ARG A 406 8.94 -4.88 -8.48
N SER A 407 10.24 -5.07 -8.64
CA SER A 407 10.89 -6.37 -8.50
C SER A 407 11.16 -6.78 -7.05
N HIS A 408 10.87 -5.91 -6.07
CA HIS A 408 11.32 -6.06 -4.68
C HIS A 408 12.85 -6.15 -4.54
N ASN A 409 13.58 -5.60 -5.52
CA ASN A 409 15.03 -5.61 -5.57
C ASN A 409 15.55 -4.42 -6.38
N GLU A 410 16.25 -3.49 -5.74
CA GLU A 410 16.70 -2.26 -6.42
C GLU A 410 17.67 -2.52 -7.59
N THR A 411 18.41 -3.64 -7.62
CA THR A 411 19.27 -3.99 -8.77
C THR A 411 18.43 -4.30 -10.01
N TRP A 412 17.40 -5.12 -9.86
CA TRP A 412 16.48 -5.43 -10.96
C TRP A 412 15.67 -4.20 -11.36
N ASP A 413 15.16 -3.42 -10.39
CA ASP A 413 14.45 -2.18 -10.69
C ASP A 413 15.35 -1.22 -11.48
N ALA A 414 16.60 -0.99 -11.06
CA ALA A 414 17.53 -0.10 -11.75
C ALA A 414 17.84 -0.55 -13.18
N LEU A 415 18.07 -1.85 -13.40
CA LEU A 415 18.31 -2.41 -14.73
C LEU A 415 17.08 -2.28 -15.64
N ILE A 416 15.88 -2.57 -15.12
CA ILE A 416 14.64 -2.46 -15.91
C ILE A 416 14.35 -1.00 -16.25
N ILE A 417 14.40 -0.09 -15.27
CA ILE A 417 13.91 1.28 -15.48
C ILE A 417 14.94 2.19 -16.17
N THR A 418 16.23 1.99 -15.90
CA THR A 418 17.30 2.87 -16.39
C THR A 418 18.37 2.17 -17.23
N GLY A 419 18.25 0.85 -17.40
CA GLY A 419 19.23 0.06 -18.13
C GLY A 419 20.58 -0.01 -17.43
N LEU A 420 21.54 -0.62 -18.11
CA LEU A 420 22.91 -0.73 -17.65
C LEU A 420 23.55 0.65 -17.34
N LEU A 421 23.21 1.71 -18.08
CA LEU A 421 23.76 3.04 -17.83
C LEU A 421 23.38 3.59 -16.46
N GLY A 422 22.08 3.55 -16.12
CA GLY A 422 21.63 4.02 -14.81
C GLY A 422 22.05 3.08 -13.70
N PHE A 423 22.02 1.77 -13.92
CA PHE A 423 22.52 0.79 -12.95
C PHE A 423 24.00 1.02 -12.60
N LEU A 424 24.87 1.21 -13.60
CA LEU A 424 26.29 1.49 -13.35
C LEU A 424 26.51 2.83 -12.64
N ALA A 425 25.75 3.88 -13.01
CA ALA A 425 25.82 5.17 -12.32
C ALA A 425 25.36 5.05 -10.85
N TYR A 426 24.32 4.25 -10.61
CA TYR A 426 23.77 3.96 -9.29
C TYR A 426 24.76 3.18 -8.41
N MET A 427 25.33 2.08 -8.94
CA MET A 427 26.38 1.32 -8.25
C MET A 427 27.62 2.18 -8.00
N TRP A 428 28.02 3.02 -8.96
CA TRP A 428 29.13 3.94 -8.77
C TRP A 428 28.85 4.95 -7.65
N LEU A 429 27.61 5.43 -7.50
CA LEU A 429 27.26 6.31 -6.38
C LEU A 429 27.50 5.62 -5.02
N PHE A 430 27.05 4.38 -4.84
CA PHE A 430 27.27 3.62 -3.60
C PHE A 430 28.75 3.30 -3.37
N ILE A 431 29.46 2.83 -4.40
CA ILE A 431 30.90 2.56 -4.31
C ILE A 431 31.67 3.85 -3.97
N ALA A 432 31.27 4.99 -4.54
CA ALA A 432 31.86 6.28 -4.21
C ALA A 432 31.58 6.65 -2.74
N ILE A 433 30.36 6.45 -2.24
CA ILE A 433 30.00 6.65 -0.82
C ILE A 433 30.91 5.81 0.07
N PHE A 434 31.08 4.52 -0.20
CA PHE A 434 31.94 3.64 0.58
C PHE A 434 33.40 4.11 0.53
N TYR A 435 33.92 4.33 -0.69
CA TYR A 435 35.29 4.77 -0.92
C TYR A 435 35.62 6.07 -0.19
N TRP A 436 34.81 7.11 -0.37
CA TRP A 436 35.08 8.43 0.22
C TRP A 436 34.86 8.44 1.72
N SER A 437 33.89 7.70 2.24
CA SER A 437 33.69 7.56 3.70
C SER A 437 34.90 6.91 4.36
N LEU A 438 35.39 5.79 3.81
CA LEU A 438 36.60 5.13 4.32
C LEU A 438 37.85 6.01 4.18
N ARG A 439 37.97 6.77 3.09
CA ARG A 439 39.06 7.73 2.90
C ARG A 439 39.02 8.85 3.93
N TRP A 440 37.85 9.42 4.20
CA TRP A 440 37.70 10.47 5.22
C TRP A 440 37.85 9.96 6.65
N LEU A 441 37.59 8.67 6.89
CA LEU A 441 37.88 7.98 8.15
C LEU A 441 39.36 7.57 8.29
N GLY A 442 40.21 7.83 7.28
CA GLY A 442 41.63 7.47 7.33
C GLY A 442 41.91 5.98 7.13
N LEU A 443 40.94 5.22 6.61
CA LEU A 443 41.06 3.78 6.34
C LEU A 443 41.54 3.47 4.91
N LEU A 444 41.51 4.46 4.01
CA LEU A 444 42.05 4.38 2.64
C LEU A 444 43.08 5.50 2.43
N VAL A 445 44.36 5.20 2.64
CA VAL A 445 45.43 6.21 2.65
C VAL A 445 46.21 6.21 1.33
N ASN A 446 46.73 5.04 0.96
CA ASN A 446 47.67 4.86 -0.13
C ASN A 446 47.03 4.26 -1.37
N ARG A 447 47.71 4.35 -2.52
CA ARG A 447 47.24 3.75 -3.79
C ARG A 447 47.08 2.23 -3.70
N ARG A 448 47.89 1.55 -2.89
CA ARG A 448 47.78 0.10 -2.66
C ARG A 448 46.45 -0.25 -1.99
N ASP A 449 46.05 0.52 -1.00
CA ASP A 449 44.79 0.36 -0.27
C ASP A 449 43.58 0.52 -1.21
N GLN A 450 43.65 1.49 -2.13
CA GLN A 450 42.62 1.72 -3.15
C GLN A 450 42.49 0.54 -4.12
N ILE A 451 43.62 -0.03 -4.57
CA ILE A 451 43.64 -1.21 -5.44
C ILE A 451 43.10 -2.43 -4.68
N LEU A 452 43.53 -2.63 -3.43
CA LEU A 452 43.06 -3.73 -2.59
C LEU A 452 41.56 -3.63 -2.33
N PHE A 453 41.04 -2.45 -1.98
CA PHE A 453 39.62 -2.22 -1.79
C PHE A 453 38.82 -2.53 -3.07
N GLY A 454 39.25 -2.00 -4.21
CA GLY A 454 38.60 -2.30 -5.49
C GLY A 454 38.65 -3.78 -5.87
N ALA A 455 39.79 -4.44 -5.63
CA ALA A 455 39.96 -5.87 -5.88
C ALA A 455 39.06 -6.71 -4.97
N LEU A 456 38.99 -6.39 -3.68
CA LEU A 456 38.11 -7.11 -2.74
C LEU A 456 36.65 -6.96 -3.13
N LEU A 457 36.18 -5.74 -3.40
CA LEU A 457 34.80 -5.51 -3.86
C LEU A 457 34.49 -6.28 -5.16
N GLY A 458 35.38 -6.22 -6.15
CA GLY A 458 35.17 -6.87 -7.44
C GLY A 458 35.21 -8.40 -7.35
N LEU A 459 36.20 -8.95 -6.65
CA LEU A 459 36.37 -10.41 -6.51
C LEU A 459 35.28 -11.04 -5.65
N SER A 460 34.87 -10.40 -4.54
CA SER A 460 33.78 -10.92 -3.70
C SER A 460 32.44 -10.88 -4.44
N SER A 461 32.17 -9.79 -5.18
CA SER A 461 30.99 -9.68 -6.04
C SER A 461 30.96 -10.75 -7.11
N LEU A 462 32.07 -10.94 -7.83
CA LEU A 462 32.17 -11.96 -8.86
C LEU A 462 32.02 -13.37 -8.28
N ALA A 463 32.66 -13.65 -7.14
CA ALA A 463 32.54 -14.94 -6.48
C ALA A 463 31.08 -15.26 -6.11
N PHE A 464 30.34 -14.29 -5.55
CA PHE A 464 28.92 -14.47 -5.21
C PHE A 464 28.06 -14.68 -6.45
N VAL A 465 28.21 -13.85 -7.49
CA VAL A 465 27.45 -14.00 -8.74
C VAL A 465 27.69 -15.37 -9.37
N ILE A 466 28.96 -15.81 -9.46
CA ILE A 466 29.32 -17.14 -9.96
C ILE A 466 28.68 -18.24 -9.09
N SER A 467 28.79 -18.13 -7.77
CA SER A 467 28.28 -19.16 -6.84
C SER A 467 26.76 -19.32 -6.96
N PHE A 468 26.02 -18.21 -7.00
CA PHE A 468 24.57 -18.24 -7.12
C PHE A 468 24.10 -18.65 -8.52
N TYR A 469 24.83 -18.25 -9.58
CA TYR A 469 24.54 -18.72 -10.93
C TYR A 469 24.68 -20.24 -11.04
N TYR A 470 25.73 -20.84 -10.48
CA TYR A 470 25.90 -22.30 -10.51
C TYR A 470 24.97 -23.04 -9.53
N PHE A 471 24.57 -22.41 -8.43
CA PHE A 471 23.61 -22.97 -7.49
C PHE A 471 22.22 -23.17 -8.13
N ASP A 472 21.82 -22.24 -8.99
CA ASP A 472 20.44 -22.15 -9.50
C ASP A 472 20.31 -22.30 -11.03
N ASN A 473 21.43 -22.27 -11.74
CA ASN A 473 21.53 -22.26 -13.21
C ASN A 473 20.70 -21.16 -13.89
N SER A 474 20.50 -20.02 -13.21
CA SER A 474 19.77 -18.87 -13.73
C SER A 474 20.37 -17.56 -13.24
N TRP A 475 19.96 -16.44 -13.86
CA TRP A 475 20.38 -15.11 -13.45
C TRP A 475 19.51 -14.50 -12.35
N ARG A 476 18.42 -15.14 -11.91
CA ARG A 476 17.40 -14.51 -11.03
C ARG A 476 17.94 -14.00 -9.70
N TYR A 477 19.01 -14.60 -9.18
CA TYR A 477 19.67 -14.17 -7.94
C TYR A 477 20.72 -13.07 -8.11
N LEU A 478 20.99 -12.58 -9.32
CA LEU A 478 21.96 -11.49 -9.58
C LEU A 478 21.72 -10.29 -8.66
N GLY A 479 20.46 -9.89 -8.50
CA GLY A 479 20.06 -8.75 -7.69
C GLY A 479 20.34 -8.87 -6.20
N VAL A 480 20.63 -10.07 -5.67
CA VAL A 480 21.05 -10.25 -4.27
C VAL A 480 22.53 -10.63 -4.19
N ALA A 481 23.01 -11.46 -5.10
CA ALA A 481 24.38 -11.96 -5.11
C ALA A 481 25.41 -10.83 -5.25
N LEU A 482 25.20 -9.90 -6.19
CA LEU A 482 26.12 -8.79 -6.42
C LEU A 482 26.21 -7.84 -5.20
N PRO A 483 25.10 -7.32 -4.64
CA PRO A 483 25.13 -6.52 -3.42
C PRO A 483 25.73 -7.24 -2.20
N ALA A 484 25.42 -8.54 -2.03
CA ALA A 484 25.97 -9.33 -0.93
C ALA A 484 27.50 -9.43 -1.03
N GLY A 485 28.02 -9.68 -2.24
CA GLY A 485 29.45 -9.68 -2.51
C GLY A 485 30.08 -8.31 -2.25
N LEU A 486 29.45 -7.20 -2.66
CA LEU A 486 29.94 -5.84 -2.38
C LEU A 486 30.06 -5.58 -0.87
N ILE A 487 29.05 -5.94 -0.07
CA ILE A 487 29.06 -5.74 1.38
C ILE A 487 30.11 -6.63 2.06
N LEU A 488 30.28 -7.87 1.60
CA LEU A 488 31.35 -8.74 2.10
C LEU A 488 32.74 -8.15 1.82
N GLY A 489 32.97 -7.68 0.58
CA GLY A 489 34.24 -7.06 0.20
C GLY A 489 34.54 -5.81 1.02
N LEU A 490 33.51 -4.98 1.30
CA LEU A 490 33.60 -3.82 2.18
C LEU A 490 33.99 -4.22 3.62
N ALA A 491 33.29 -5.20 4.19
CA ALA A 491 33.54 -5.67 5.55
C ALA A 491 34.96 -6.25 5.69
N VAL A 492 35.38 -7.11 4.76
CA VAL A 492 36.74 -7.70 4.72
C VAL A 492 37.80 -6.61 4.62
N TYR A 493 37.59 -5.60 3.75
CA TYR A 493 38.54 -4.50 3.65
C TYR A 493 38.65 -3.71 4.96
N ILE A 494 37.54 -3.35 5.60
CA ILE A 494 37.55 -2.61 6.88
C ILE A 494 38.29 -3.42 7.96
N THR A 495 38.05 -4.74 8.03
CA THR A 495 38.79 -5.63 8.92
C THR A 495 40.29 -5.58 8.64
N MET A 496 40.71 -5.72 7.38
CA MET A 496 42.13 -5.66 7.01
C MET A 496 42.76 -4.30 7.29
N ALA A 497 42.03 -3.20 7.06
CA ALA A 497 42.52 -1.84 7.28
C ALA A 497 42.94 -1.59 8.73
N ALA A 498 42.32 -2.27 9.72
CA ALA A 498 42.75 -2.23 11.11
C ALA A 498 44.19 -2.78 11.33
N PHE A 499 44.63 -3.73 10.51
CA PHE A 499 45.95 -4.36 10.63
C PHE A 499 47.01 -3.78 9.70
N LEU A 500 46.60 -3.21 8.56
CA LEU A 500 47.50 -2.68 7.53
C LEU A 500 48.14 -1.34 7.90
N HIS A 501 47.49 -0.55 8.75
CA HIS A 501 47.96 0.78 9.13
C HIS A 501 48.28 0.85 10.63
N GLU A 502 49.39 1.50 10.98
CA GLU A 502 49.75 1.81 12.37
C GLU A 502 48.90 2.96 12.91
N ASP A 503 48.75 3.02 14.24
CA ASP A 503 48.03 4.09 14.93
C ASP A 503 48.72 5.44 14.73
N ASP A 504 48.07 6.35 13.99
CA ASP A 504 48.50 7.74 13.89
C ASP A 504 47.76 8.59 14.95
N PRO A 505 48.46 9.15 15.95
CA PRO A 505 47.87 10.02 16.96
C PRO A 505 47.21 11.28 16.38
N GLU A 506 47.66 11.79 15.23
CA GLU A 506 47.09 13.01 14.62
C GLU A 506 45.66 12.78 14.09
N THR A 507 45.34 11.55 13.65
CA THR A 507 43.97 11.17 13.26
C THR A 507 42.96 11.14 14.42
N ARG A 508 43.39 11.23 15.69
CA ARG A 508 42.48 11.31 16.85
C ARG A 508 41.84 12.69 17.07
N ARG A 509 42.25 13.72 16.30
CA ARG A 509 41.89 15.12 16.57
C ARG A 509 40.42 15.52 16.31
N ASP A 510 39.56 14.65 15.77
CA ASP A 510 38.18 15.02 15.37
C ASP A 510 37.12 13.90 15.57
N PHE A 511 36.97 13.45 16.82
CA PHE A 511 36.01 12.42 17.20
C PHE A 511 34.54 12.71 16.78
N PRO A 512 33.98 13.93 16.95
CA PRO A 512 32.58 14.22 16.56
C PRO A 512 32.32 14.07 15.06
N ARG A 513 33.30 14.38 14.22
CA ARG A 513 33.20 14.17 12.78
C ARG A 513 33.27 12.71 12.41
N GLN A 514 34.23 11.98 12.99
CA GLN A 514 34.39 10.55 12.72
C GLN A 514 33.14 9.76 13.06
N ILE A 515 32.53 10.00 14.24
CA ILE A 515 31.32 9.27 14.64
C ILE A 515 30.14 9.59 13.71
N LEU A 516 29.99 10.84 13.25
CA LEU A 516 28.95 11.20 12.29
C LEU A 516 29.18 10.53 10.92
N LEU A 517 30.43 10.45 10.45
CA LEU A 517 30.79 9.72 9.22
C LEU A 517 30.50 8.22 9.33
N ILE A 518 30.81 7.61 10.49
CA ILE A 518 30.48 6.19 10.76
C ILE A 518 28.97 6.00 10.71
N THR A 519 28.20 6.83 11.40
CA THR A 519 26.73 6.76 11.41
C THR A 519 26.14 6.87 10.02
N LEU A 520 26.58 7.86 9.23
CA LEU A 520 26.12 8.05 7.86
C LEU A 520 26.44 6.84 6.97
N LEU A 521 27.69 6.36 7.01
CA LEU A 521 28.12 5.20 6.23
C LEU A 521 27.30 3.96 6.60
N VAL A 522 27.15 3.68 7.89
CA VAL A 522 26.41 2.53 8.39
C VAL A 522 24.93 2.60 8.03
N THR A 523 24.28 3.76 8.19
CA THR A 523 22.89 3.93 7.77
C THR A 523 22.73 3.66 6.27
N MET A 524 23.65 4.17 5.45
CA MET A 524 23.60 3.96 4.00
C MET A 524 23.88 2.51 3.60
N VAL A 525 24.75 1.79 4.32
CA VAL A 525 24.96 0.35 4.11
C VAL A 525 23.73 -0.45 4.55
N ALA A 526 23.14 -0.13 5.70
CA ALA A 526 21.94 -0.79 6.19
C ALA A 526 20.77 -0.62 5.19
N HIS A 527 20.60 0.59 4.66
CA HIS A 527 19.66 0.86 3.58
C HIS A 527 19.99 0.11 2.29
N PHE A 528 21.27 0.10 1.89
CA PHE A 528 21.72 -0.65 0.71
C PHE A 528 21.41 -2.15 0.83
N VAL A 529 21.58 -2.77 2.00
CA VAL A 529 21.20 -4.17 2.21
C VAL A 529 19.68 -4.35 2.13
N GLU A 530 18.91 -3.47 2.77
CA GLU A 530 17.46 -3.59 2.87
C GLU A 530 16.74 -3.51 1.50
N ILE A 531 17.13 -2.57 0.64
CA ILE A 531 16.47 -2.33 -0.66
C ILE A 531 16.61 -3.47 -1.68
N HIS A 532 17.46 -4.45 -1.43
CA HIS A 532 17.57 -5.67 -2.26
C HIS A 532 16.60 -6.78 -1.84
N PHE A 533 15.83 -6.55 -0.76
CA PHE A 533 14.76 -7.42 -0.28
C PHE A 533 13.44 -6.65 -0.03
N GLY A 534 13.39 -5.39 -0.43
CA GLY A 534 12.34 -4.41 -0.11
C GLY A 534 12.08 -3.47 -1.29
N ILE A 535 11.38 -2.37 -1.03
CA ILE A 535 11.10 -1.33 -2.03
C ILE A 535 11.50 0.01 -1.43
N ALA A 536 12.31 0.78 -2.14
CA ALA A 536 12.62 2.15 -1.73
C ALA A 536 11.40 3.07 -1.87
N ILE A 537 10.95 3.63 -0.76
CA ILE A 537 9.78 4.49 -0.63
C ILE A 537 10.16 5.97 -0.62
N ALA A 538 9.17 6.86 -0.68
CA ALA A 538 9.41 8.31 -0.69
C ALA A 538 10.23 8.77 0.53
N ALA A 539 9.97 8.20 1.72
CA ALA A 539 10.69 8.51 2.94
C ALA A 539 12.17 8.09 2.88
N THR A 540 12.46 6.83 2.54
CA THR A 540 13.85 6.33 2.52
C THR A 540 14.67 6.98 1.41
N ARG A 541 14.09 7.22 0.22
CA ARG A 541 14.76 7.98 -0.86
C ARG A 541 15.07 9.42 -0.44
N THR A 542 14.13 10.12 0.21
CA THR A 542 14.37 11.49 0.70
C THR A 542 15.51 11.52 1.72
N TYR A 543 15.50 10.59 2.68
CA TYR A 543 16.54 10.49 3.70
C TYR A 543 17.90 10.13 3.08
N PHE A 544 17.97 9.16 2.17
CA PHE A 544 19.20 8.78 1.47
C PHE A 544 19.86 9.96 0.76
N TRP A 545 19.07 10.75 0.02
CA TRP A 545 19.56 11.90 -0.73
C TRP A 545 20.03 13.04 0.18
N VAL A 546 19.29 13.34 1.25
CA VAL A 546 19.73 14.32 2.27
C VAL A 546 21.00 13.86 3.00
N MET A 547 21.08 12.57 3.37
CA MET A 547 22.26 11.98 4.02
C MET A 547 23.47 11.97 3.11
N THR A 548 23.30 11.73 1.80
CA THR A 548 24.37 11.87 0.79
C THR A 548 24.95 13.28 0.79
N GLY A 549 24.07 14.29 0.88
CA GLY A 549 24.48 15.69 1.02
C GLY A 549 25.22 15.97 2.32
N LEU A 550 24.69 15.51 3.46
CA LEU A 550 25.33 15.67 4.77
C LEU A 550 26.70 14.97 4.85
N LEU A 551 26.80 13.77 4.27
CA LEU A 551 28.04 13.00 4.19
C LEU A 551 29.10 13.76 3.38
N LEU A 552 28.73 14.33 2.23
CA LEU A 552 29.65 15.13 1.43
C LEU A 552 30.18 16.34 2.21
N VAL A 553 29.30 17.12 2.83
CA VAL A 553 29.70 18.36 3.52
C VAL A 553 30.58 18.05 4.73
N THR A 554 30.22 17.03 5.51
CA THR A 554 30.99 16.57 6.69
C THR A 554 32.33 15.97 6.26
N GLY A 555 32.32 15.14 5.22
CA GLY A 555 33.50 14.48 4.68
C GLY A 555 34.51 15.45 4.08
N MET A 556 34.06 16.45 3.33
CA MET A 556 34.91 17.51 2.78
C MET A 556 35.38 18.52 3.83
N GLY A 557 34.88 18.44 5.08
CA GLY A 557 35.21 19.39 6.14
C GLY A 557 34.67 20.80 5.88
N TRP A 558 33.63 20.93 5.05
CA TRP A 558 32.94 22.21 4.80
C TRP A 558 32.08 22.64 6.00
N VAL A 559 31.73 21.69 6.85
CA VAL A 559 31.16 21.90 8.17
C VAL A 559 31.88 20.97 9.15
N GLN A 560 32.13 21.44 10.37
CA GLN A 560 32.69 20.63 11.43
C GLN A 560 31.62 20.45 12.50
N PRO A 561 31.20 19.20 12.79
CA PRO A 561 30.24 18.97 13.86
C PRO A 561 30.88 19.28 15.21
N GLU A 562 30.20 20.05 16.05
CA GLU A 562 30.66 20.29 17.42
C GLU A 562 30.49 19.02 18.27
N ALA A 563 31.37 18.84 19.26
CA ALA A 563 31.24 17.78 20.25
C ALA A 563 29.88 17.84 20.94
N TYR A 564 29.26 16.66 21.13
CA TYR A 564 27.94 16.55 21.75
C TYR A 564 27.90 17.10 23.18
N ALA A 565 28.96 16.84 23.94
CA ALA A 565 29.31 17.47 25.21
C ALA A 565 30.85 17.55 25.27
N VAL A 566 31.40 18.62 25.86
CA VAL A 566 32.85 18.89 25.81
C VAL A 566 33.53 18.25 27.00
N ILE A 567 34.53 17.41 26.73
CA ILE A 567 35.44 16.86 27.73
C ILE A 567 36.73 17.68 27.62
N ASP A 568 37.10 18.40 28.67
CA ASP A 568 38.43 19.03 28.74
C ASP A 568 39.46 17.89 28.94
N ASP A 569 40.30 17.62 27.93
CA ASP A 569 41.38 16.63 28.04
C ASP A 569 42.64 17.31 28.60
N PRO A 570 43.14 16.91 29.80
CA PRO A 570 44.31 17.52 30.41
C PRO A 570 45.57 17.49 29.52
N ALA A 571 45.66 16.49 28.63
CA ALA A 571 46.77 16.34 27.69
C ALA A 571 46.77 17.42 26.60
N GLU A 572 45.58 17.92 26.21
CA GLU A 572 45.41 18.97 25.20
C GLU A 572 45.72 20.36 25.79
N GLU A 573 45.39 20.58 27.08
CA GLU A 573 45.83 21.74 27.85
C GLU A 573 47.35 21.75 28.04
N ALA A 574 47.97 20.60 28.32
CA ALA A 574 49.42 20.48 28.46
C ALA A 574 50.16 20.78 27.13
N ALA A 575 49.67 20.24 26.00
CA ALA A 575 50.25 20.49 24.67
C ALA A 575 50.10 21.97 24.24
N ALA A 576 48.93 22.58 24.48
CA ALA A 576 48.68 23.99 24.18
C ALA A 576 49.39 24.97 25.14
N SER A 577 49.79 24.51 26.32
CA SER A 577 50.53 25.32 27.32
C SER A 577 51.99 25.59 26.96
N SER A 578 52.52 24.93 25.92
CA SER A 578 53.93 25.06 25.51
C SER A 578 54.21 26.30 24.65
N THR A 579 53.19 26.99 24.14
CA THR A 579 53.37 28.08 23.14
C THR A 579 52.73 29.44 23.46
N GLU A 580 51.90 29.57 24.51
CA GLU A 580 51.38 30.90 24.92
C GLU A 580 51.27 31.07 26.43
N SER A 581 51.62 32.28 26.90
CA SER A 581 51.58 32.69 28.31
C SER A 581 50.21 32.42 28.96
N LYS A 582 50.21 31.53 29.96
CA LYS A 582 49.08 31.15 30.84
C LYS A 582 48.27 32.34 31.39
N SER A 583 48.86 33.54 31.47
CA SER A 583 48.20 34.73 32.03
C SER A 583 47.16 35.34 31.08
N ARG A 584 47.48 35.46 29.78
CA ARG A 584 46.65 36.18 28.79
C ARG A 584 45.37 35.41 28.42
N ARG A 585 45.48 34.09 28.29
CA ARG A 585 44.35 33.21 27.93
C ARG A 585 43.33 33.09 29.07
N ARG A 586 43.81 33.01 30.32
CA ARG A 586 42.97 32.93 31.52
C ARG A 586 42.20 34.24 31.79
N THR A 587 42.75 35.40 31.40
CA THR A 587 42.01 36.68 31.45
C THR A 587 41.01 36.85 30.29
N GLN A 588 41.29 36.26 29.13
CA GLN A 588 40.40 36.34 27.95
C GLN A 588 39.21 35.36 28.05
N GLN A 589 39.39 34.21 28.68
CA GLN A 589 38.35 33.21 28.93
C GLN A 589 37.39 33.64 30.05
N LYS A 590 37.88 34.37 31.08
CA LYS A 590 37.04 35.04 32.09
C LYS A 590 36.23 36.24 31.57
N ARG A 591 36.46 36.69 30.33
CA ARG A 591 35.85 37.90 29.73
C ARG A 591 34.93 37.64 28.54
N ARG A 592 34.41 36.42 28.35
CA ARG A 592 33.24 36.24 27.46
C ARG A 592 31.99 36.77 28.19
N PRO A 593 31.29 37.78 27.66
CA PRO A 593 30.07 38.28 28.29
C PRO A 593 29.05 37.14 28.39
N ARG A 594 28.45 36.97 29.57
CA ARG A 594 27.33 36.04 29.81
C ARG A 594 26.17 36.42 28.89
N GLN A 595 26.05 35.74 27.75
CA GLN A 595 24.86 35.86 26.90
C GLN A 595 23.72 35.08 27.55
N ALA A 596 22.55 35.70 27.68
CA ALA A 596 21.36 35.03 28.22
C ALA A 596 20.97 33.86 27.33
N LEU A 597 20.73 32.68 27.92
CA LEU A 597 20.24 31.52 27.19
C LEU A 597 18.91 31.85 26.50
N PRO A 598 18.71 31.46 25.23
CA PRO A 598 17.41 31.57 24.61
C PRO A 598 16.40 30.70 25.38
N VAL A 599 15.19 31.22 25.58
CA VAL A 599 14.09 30.47 26.23
C VAL A 599 13.44 29.49 25.24
N THR A 600 13.66 29.66 23.95
CA THR A 600 13.17 28.75 22.90
C THR A 600 14.29 27.89 22.34
N SER A 601 14.06 26.57 22.27
CA SER A 601 14.91 25.64 21.53
C SER A 601 15.03 26.05 20.05
N SER A 602 16.21 25.86 19.47
CA SER A 602 16.43 25.98 18.02
C SER A 602 15.64 24.96 17.17
N THR A 603 15.06 23.93 17.80
CA THR A 603 14.26 22.86 17.17
C THR A 603 12.74 23.09 17.24
N VAL A 604 12.26 24.11 17.96
CA VAL A 604 10.81 24.29 18.21
C VAL A 604 9.97 24.35 16.93
N MET A 605 10.53 24.90 15.83
CA MET A 605 9.83 24.93 14.55
C MET A 605 9.62 23.52 13.98
N THR A 606 10.59 22.62 14.10
CA THR A 606 10.45 21.24 13.61
C THR A 606 9.43 20.46 14.42
N ASP A 607 9.43 20.68 15.74
CA ASP A 607 8.47 20.07 16.66
C ASP A 607 7.04 20.58 16.39
N LEU A 608 6.90 21.86 16.03
CA LEU A 608 5.63 22.44 15.55
C LEU A 608 5.16 21.75 14.26
N LEU A 609 6.03 21.52 13.26
CA LEU A 609 5.62 20.87 12.01
C LEU A 609 5.15 19.43 12.23
N ILE A 610 5.81 18.69 13.12
CA ILE A 610 5.39 17.34 13.52
C ILE A 610 3.95 17.41 14.07
N PHE A 611 3.67 18.36 14.97
CA PHE A 611 2.33 18.53 15.53
C PHE A 611 1.28 18.95 14.50
N LEU A 612 1.59 19.89 13.60
CA LEU A 612 0.68 20.27 12.52
C LEU A 612 0.35 19.09 11.62
N THR A 613 1.33 18.21 11.35
CA THR A 613 1.13 16.99 10.57
C THR A 613 0.25 15.98 11.33
N LEU A 614 0.52 15.75 12.61
CA LEU A 614 -0.31 14.87 13.45
C LEU A 614 -1.75 15.39 13.58
N THR A 615 -1.95 16.71 13.65
CA THR A 615 -3.28 17.33 13.61
C THR A 615 -4.01 17.00 12.31
N PHE A 616 -3.33 17.12 11.16
CA PHE A 616 -3.91 16.73 9.86
C PHE A 616 -4.35 15.27 9.88
N THR A 617 -3.48 14.39 10.34
CA THR A 617 -3.67 12.94 10.33
C THR A 617 -4.81 12.46 11.23
N PHE A 618 -4.88 12.95 12.47
CA PHE A 618 -5.76 12.37 13.49
C PHE A 618 -7.05 13.15 13.76
N THR A 619 -7.18 14.37 13.24
CA THR A 619 -8.43 15.13 13.40
C THR A 619 -9.47 14.62 12.41
N THR A 620 -10.46 13.88 12.92
CA THR A 620 -11.53 13.22 12.16
C THR A 620 -12.90 13.54 12.77
N ASN A 621 -13.98 13.39 12.00
CA ASN A 621 -15.34 13.62 12.49
C ASN A 621 -16.29 12.46 12.15
N SER A 622 -15.92 11.25 12.57
CA SER A 622 -16.75 10.05 12.35
C SER A 622 -18.11 10.13 13.05
N ALA A 623 -18.20 10.83 14.17
CA ALA A 623 -19.44 11.00 14.95
C ALA A 623 -20.38 12.11 14.42
N GLY A 624 -20.04 12.77 13.30
CA GLY A 624 -20.89 13.79 12.70
C GLY A 624 -21.14 15.03 13.58
N LEU A 625 -20.19 15.37 14.46
CA LEU A 625 -20.34 16.48 15.40
C LEU A 625 -20.33 17.83 14.67
N GLU A 626 -21.07 18.81 15.19
CA GLU A 626 -21.19 20.15 14.58
C GLU A 626 -20.26 21.20 15.21
N ASN A 627 -19.72 20.94 16.40
CA ASN A 627 -18.88 21.89 17.13
C ASN A 627 -17.39 21.62 16.88
N PRO A 628 -16.59 22.58 16.34
CA PRO A 628 -15.17 22.39 16.07
C PRO A 628 -14.34 21.91 17.26
N PHE A 629 -14.63 22.44 18.46
CA PHE A 629 -13.93 22.06 19.68
C PHE A 629 -14.31 20.63 20.10
N ALA A 630 -15.58 20.25 19.94
CA ALA A 630 -16.04 18.88 20.21
C ALA A 630 -15.39 17.88 19.25
N ILE A 631 -15.31 18.20 17.95
CA ILE A 631 -14.61 17.38 16.95
C ILE A 631 -13.14 17.19 17.33
N LEU A 632 -12.43 18.29 17.64
CA LEU A 632 -11.01 18.24 18.01
C LEU A 632 -10.79 17.43 19.30
N ARG A 633 -11.65 17.63 20.31
CA ARG A 633 -11.62 16.89 21.56
C ARG A 633 -11.87 15.40 21.32
N ASN A 634 -12.89 15.04 20.53
CA ASN A 634 -13.24 13.65 20.28
C ASN A 634 -12.16 12.91 19.50
N SER A 635 -11.54 13.58 18.51
CA SER A 635 -10.41 13.06 17.74
C SER A 635 -9.21 12.64 18.60
N VAL A 636 -9.01 13.29 19.74
CA VAL A 636 -7.83 13.10 20.61
C VAL A 636 -8.13 12.29 21.86
N PHE A 637 -9.33 12.43 22.42
CA PHE A 637 -9.71 11.83 23.70
C PHE A 637 -10.75 10.70 23.59
N ASN A 638 -11.30 10.45 22.39
CA ASN A 638 -12.28 9.41 21.99
C ASN A 638 -13.20 8.87 23.11
N THR A 639 -14.50 9.16 23.04
CA THR A 639 -15.46 8.70 24.05
C THR A 639 -16.07 7.31 23.82
N ASP A 640 -16.01 6.72 22.62
CA ASP A 640 -16.87 5.57 22.27
C ASP A 640 -16.20 4.34 21.60
N LEU A 641 -14.90 4.12 21.74
CA LEU A 641 -14.33 2.77 21.51
C LEU A 641 -13.27 2.46 22.59
N LEU A 642 -13.72 1.79 23.66
CA LEU A 642 -12.88 1.11 24.66
C LEU A 642 -11.75 1.97 25.29
N ALA A 643 -12.17 3.05 25.97
CA ALA A 643 -11.52 3.73 27.10
C ALA A 643 -9.96 3.77 27.15
N ARG A 644 -9.33 4.69 26.41
CA ARG A 644 -8.04 5.35 26.74
C ARG A 644 -7.71 6.44 25.70
N PRO A 645 -7.20 7.62 26.09
CA PRO A 645 -6.90 8.70 25.15
C PRO A 645 -5.56 8.44 24.42
N ALA A 646 -5.50 7.41 23.58
CA ALA A 646 -4.28 6.90 22.94
C ALA A 646 -3.57 7.95 22.09
N ILE A 647 -4.33 8.73 21.29
CA ILE A 647 -3.79 9.82 20.48
C ILE A 647 -3.29 10.97 21.36
N PHE A 648 -3.99 11.31 22.44
CA PHE A 648 -3.50 12.29 23.41
C PHE A 648 -2.16 11.84 24.02
N LEU A 649 -2.05 10.56 24.41
CA LEU A 649 -0.81 9.99 24.95
C LEU A 649 0.32 10.08 23.92
N LEU A 650 0.05 9.73 22.66
CA LEU A 650 1.01 9.90 21.57
C LEU A 650 1.49 11.36 21.46
N LEU A 651 0.58 12.32 21.46
CA LEU A 651 0.91 13.75 21.37
C LEU A 651 1.74 14.19 22.57
N ILE A 652 1.30 13.91 23.80
CA ILE A 652 1.98 14.40 25.01
C ILE A 652 3.36 13.75 25.20
N PHE A 653 3.52 12.46 24.94
CA PHE A 653 4.83 11.80 24.99
C PHE A 653 5.76 12.36 23.91
N THR A 654 5.26 12.55 22.69
CA THR A 654 6.05 13.16 21.60
C THR A 654 6.53 14.55 21.99
N TRP A 655 5.64 15.41 22.51
CA TRP A 655 6.01 16.76 22.96
C TRP A 655 7.00 16.73 24.11
N LEU A 656 6.76 15.91 25.14
CA LEU A 656 7.59 15.85 26.34
C LEU A 656 9.01 15.42 25.99
N VAL A 657 9.17 14.40 25.15
CA VAL A 657 10.49 13.94 24.70
C VAL A 657 11.14 14.98 23.79
N ALA A 658 10.41 15.54 22.82
CA ALA A 658 10.95 16.54 21.89
C ALA A 658 11.45 17.80 22.61
N VAL A 659 10.67 18.35 23.55
CA VAL A 659 11.08 19.53 24.33
C VAL A 659 12.26 19.21 25.24
N THR A 660 12.29 18.02 25.84
CA THR A 660 13.41 17.58 26.68
C THR A 660 14.69 17.53 25.86
N VAL A 661 14.66 16.89 24.69
CA VAL A 661 15.80 16.79 23.78
C VAL A 661 16.22 18.17 23.26
N GLY A 662 15.28 19.02 22.84
CA GLY A 662 15.56 20.37 22.34
C GLY A 662 16.20 21.28 23.41
N MET A 663 15.64 21.30 24.62
CA MET A 663 16.13 22.12 25.73
C MET A 663 17.47 21.63 26.29
N THR A 664 17.66 20.32 26.42
CA THR A 664 18.95 19.75 26.84
C THR A 664 20.04 20.04 25.81
N THR A 665 19.74 19.94 24.52
CA THR A 665 20.67 20.29 23.45
C THR A 665 21.06 21.78 23.50
N GLU A 666 20.12 22.68 23.78
CA GLU A 666 20.40 24.11 23.89
C GLU A 666 21.26 24.45 25.12
N SER A 667 21.06 23.74 26.22
CA SER A 667 21.87 23.79 27.45
C SER A 667 23.30 23.31 27.21
N LEU A 668 23.46 22.12 26.61
CA LEU A 668 24.76 21.53 26.27
C LEU A 668 25.56 22.43 25.31
N ARG A 669 24.88 23.00 24.30
CA ARG A 669 25.47 23.92 23.33
C ARG A 669 26.13 25.13 24.00
N HIS A 670 25.43 25.74 24.95
CA HIS A 670 25.91 26.93 25.65
C HIS A 670 26.84 26.60 26.83
N ARG A 671 27.08 25.31 27.08
CA ARG A 671 27.95 24.80 28.14
C ARG A 671 27.59 25.36 29.52
N TYR A 672 26.29 25.46 29.79
CA TYR A 672 25.79 26.13 30.98
C TYR A 672 24.66 25.31 31.61
N LEU A 673 24.79 24.94 32.88
CA LEU A 673 23.71 24.33 33.64
C LEU A 673 22.69 25.41 34.05
N PRO A 674 21.49 25.43 33.45
CA PRO A 674 20.51 26.46 33.73
C PRO A 674 19.81 26.24 35.07
N GLN A 675 19.41 27.32 35.73
CA GLN A 675 18.49 27.24 36.87
C GLN A 675 17.17 26.60 36.46
N TRP A 676 16.47 25.95 37.41
CA TRP A 676 15.16 25.33 37.18
C TRP A 676 14.14 26.26 36.51
N SER A 677 14.17 27.57 36.82
CA SER A 677 13.29 28.56 36.23
C SER A 677 13.46 28.72 34.71
N TRP A 678 14.65 28.45 34.15
CA TRP A 678 14.88 28.46 32.71
C TRP A 678 14.23 27.26 32.03
N TRP A 679 14.37 26.06 32.62
CA TRP A 679 13.71 24.85 32.14
C TRP A 679 12.19 25.03 32.12
N LEU A 680 11.60 25.47 33.24
CA LEU A 680 10.17 25.72 33.32
C LEU A 680 9.69 26.72 32.26
N LYS A 681 10.38 27.86 32.11
CA LYS A 681 10.05 28.86 31.08
C LYS A 681 10.14 28.28 29.68
N GLY A 682 11.19 27.51 29.37
CA GLY A 682 11.34 26.94 28.05
C GLY A 682 10.32 25.85 27.74
N TYR A 683 9.96 25.00 28.70
CA TYR A 683 8.85 24.04 28.54
C TYR A 683 7.52 24.75 28.29
N LEU A 684 7.23 25.82 29.04
CA LEU A 684 6.01 26.61 28.86
C LEU A 684 5.96 27.31 27.51
N VAL A 685 7.05 27.98 27.09
CA VAL A 685 7.09 28.68 25.80
C VAL A 685 7.07 27.68 24.63
N HIS A 686 7.80 26.56 24.74
CA HIS A 686 7.75 25.48 23.75
C HIS A 686 6.34 24.90 23.64
N GLY A 687 5.71 24.61 24.79
CA GLY A 687 4.32 24.18 24.87
C GLY A 687 3.35 25.17 24.23
N LEU A 688 3.48 26.46 24.52
CA LEU A 688 2.65 27.50 23.94
C LEU A 688 2.74 27.54 22.41
N ILE A 689 3.94 27.36 21.85
CA ILE A 689 4.14 27.35 20.38
C ILE A 689 3.53 26.07 19.77
N VAL A 690 3.88 24.91 20.31
CA VAL A 690 3.51 23.61 19.73
C VAL A 690 2.03 23.30 19.94
N TRP A 691 1.54 23.35 21.19
CA TRP A 691 0.12 23.12 21.50
C TRP A 691 -0.77 24.27 21.03
N GLY A 692 -0.25 25.51 20.99
CA GLY A 692 -0.96 26.63 20.38
C GLY A 692 -1.14 26.43 18.87
N GLY A 693 -0.10 25.97 18.17
CA GLY A 693 -0.19 25.59 16.76
C GLY A 693 -1.18 24.45 16.52
N TRP A 694 -1.12 23.39 17.34
CA TRP A 694 -2.09 22.29 17.32
C TRP A 694 -3.53 22.76 17.54
N LEU A 695 -3.76 23.66 18.50
CA LEU A 695 -5.10 24.16 18.80
C LEU A 695 -5.63 25.05 17.67
N ILE A 696 -4.81 26.01 17.19
CA ILE A 696 -5.21 26.93 16.11
C ILE A 696 -5.53 26.14 14.84
N TYR A 697 -4.60 25.30 14.40
CA TYR A 697 -4.81 24.50 13.19
C TYR A 697 -5.89 23.43 13.37
N GLY A 698 -5.94 22.78 14.54
CA GLY A 698 -6.96 21.79 14.87
C GLY A 698 -8.36 22.37 14.84
N LEU A 699 -8.58 23.58 15.36
CA LEU A 699 -9.88 24.26 15.26
C LEU A 699 -10.22 24.66 13.82
N MET A 700 -9.23 25.10 13.04
CA MET A 700 -9.43 25.37 11.60
C MET A 700 -9.82 24.11 10.84
N GLN A 701 -9.15 23.00 11.10
CA GLN A 701 -9.41 21.70 10.50
C GLN A 701 -10.76 21.15 10.95
N SER A 702 -11.05 21.10 12.24
CA SER A 702 -12.33 20.64 12.78
C SER A 702 -13.51 21.44 12.23
N ARG A 703 -13.37 22.76 12.07
CA ARG A 703 -14.41 23.57 11.40
C ARG A 703 -14.68 23.07 9.98
N ARG A 704 -13.65 22.62 9.26
CA ARG A 704 -13.80 22.03 7.92
C ARG A 704 -14.35 20.60 7.91
N LEU A 705 -14.53 19.97 9.06
CA LEU A 705 -15.12 18.63 9.15
C LEU A 705 -16.57 18.67 9.64
N ILE A 706 -17.14 19.86 9.85
CA ILE A 706 -18.55 20.04 10.19
C ILE A 706 -19.41 19.58 9.01
N PRO A 707 -20.36 18.64 9.22
CA PRO A 707 -21.28 18.20 8.17
C PRO A 707 -22.08 19.40 7.62
N GLY A 708 -22.28 19.44 6.30
CA GLY A 708 -23.09 20.48 5.64
C GLY A 708 -22.44 21.87 5.53
N LEU A 709 -21.28 22.13 6.13
CA LEU A 709 -20.62 23.45 6.04
C LEU A 709 -20.13 23.78 4.62
N ALA A 710 -19.88 22.76 3.82
CA ALA A 710 -19.51 22.89 2.42
C ALA A 710 -20.67 23.33 1.52
N GLY A 711 -21.90 23.42 2.02
CA GLY A 711 -23.10 23.59 1.21
C GLY A 711 -23.69 22.25 0.75
N THR A 712 -24.83 22.32 0.05
CA THR A 712 -25.55 21.15 -0.47
C THR A 712 -25.14 20.78 -1.89
N GLY A 713 -24.41 21.66 -2.60
CA GLY A 713 -23.95 21.42 -3.96
C GLY A 713 -22.76 20.46 -4.01
N LEU A 714 -22.77 19.52 -4.96
CA LEU A 714 -21.71 18.53 -5.15
C LEU A 714 -20.34 19.20 -5.40
N ASP A 715 -20.30 20.26 -6.21
CA ASP A 715 -19.06 21.02 -6.47
C ASP A 715 -18.49 21.65 -5.22
N GLU A 716 -19.35 22.24 -4.39
CA GLU A 716 -18.92 22.88 -3.16
C GLU A 716 -18.37 21.83 -2.18
N GLN A 717 -19.04 20.68 -2.05
CA GLN A 717 -18.59 19.55 -1.23
C GLN A 717 -17.25 18.97 -1.70
N LEU A 718 -17.08 18.70 -3.00
CA LEU A 718 -15.84 18.17 -3.55
C LEU A 718 -14.69 19.18 -3.44
N ASN A 719 -14.94 20.45 -3.73
CA ASN A 719 -13.94 21.51 -3.59
C ASN A 719 -13.54 21.73 -2.14
N PHE A 720 -14.49 21.58 -1.22
CA PHE A 720 -14.25 21.71 0.19
C PHE A 720 -13.42 20.54 0.75
N LEU A 721 -13.74 19.30 0.33
CA LEU A 721 -13.00 18.10 0.68
C LEU A 721 -11.57 18.13 0.11
N ALA A 722 -11.43 18.40 -1.20
CA ALA A 722 -10.12 18.54 -1.84
C ALA A 722 -9.33 19.74 -1.30
N GLY A 723 -10.02 20.81 -0.91
CA GLY A 723 -9.43 21.99 -0.27
C GLY A 723 -8.78 21.70 1.08
N HIS A 724 -9.08 20.55 1.70
CA HIS A 724 -8.46 20.13 2.96
C HIS A 724 -6.94 19.90 2.79
N PHE A 725 -6.54 19.13 1.77
CA PHE A 725 -5.13 18.90 1.44
C PHE A 725 -4.43 20.19 0.96
N ALA A 726 -5.13 21.00 0.16
CA ALA A 726 -4.60 22.28 -0.32
C ALA A 726 -4.28 23.23 0.86
N LEU A 727 -5.17 23.32 1.85
CA LEU A 727 -4.95 24.11 3.07
C LEU A 727 -3.70 23.64 3.81
N PHE A 728 -3.52 22.33 3.98
CA PHE A 728 -2.33 21.78 4.63
C PHE A 728 -1.06 22.09 3.84
N THR A 729 -1.09 21.99 2.51
CA THR A 729 0.05 22.37 1.65
C THR A 729 0.44 23.84 1.84
N TRP A 730 -0.54 24.76 1.89
CA TRP A 730 -0.27 26.18 2.16
C TRP A 730 0.23 26.42 3.58
N LEU A 731 -0.29 25.68 4.57
CA LEU A 731 0.20 25.72 5.94
C LEU A 731 1.68 25.31 6.03
N VAL A 732 2.09 24.27 5.31
CA VAL A 732 3.50 23.86 5.22
C VAL A 732 4.35 24.96 4.59
N ILE A 733 3.89 25.59 3.49
CA ILE A 733 4.61 26.71 2.87
C ILE A 733 4.74 27.89 3.86
N LEU A 734 3.66 28.27 4.55
CA LEU A 734 3.68 29.32 5.57
C LEU A 734 4.64 28.97 6.71
N TRP A 735 4.63 27.71 7.16
CA TRP A 735 5.58 27.20 8.15
C TRP A 735 7.02 27.33 7.64
N THR A 736 7.33 26.99 6.39
CA THR A 736 8.69 27.13 5.85
C THR A 736 9.16 28.58 5.83
N LEU A 737 8.28 29.53 5.48
CA LEU A 737 8.57 30.97 5.51
C LEU A 737 8.80 31.50 6.93
N ALA A 738 7.99 31.03 7.90
CA ALA A 738 8.15 31.37 9.31
C ALA A 738 9.46 30.80 9.88
N ALA A 739 9.73 29.52 9.63
CA ALA A 739 10.95 28.84 10.04
C ALA A 739 12.20 29.50 9.43
N ALA A 740 12.17 29.90 8.15
CA ALA A 740 13.23 30.66 7.50
C ALA A 740 13.59 31.95 8.27
N THR A 741 12.56 32.66 8.73
CA THR A 741 12.72 33.90 9.50
C THR A 741 13.29 33.63 10.89
N VAL A 742 12.88 32.53 11.54
CA VAL A 742 13.42 32.09 12.83
C VAL A 742 14.90 31.71 12.70
N TYR A 743 15.27 30.89 11.71
CA TYR A 743 16.63 30.40 11.51
C TYR A 743 17.61 31.50 11.07
N SER A 744 17.14 32.51 10.33
CA SER A 744 17.96 33.64 9.90
C SER A 744 17.98 34.84 10.86
N ARG A 745 17.24 34.76 11.98
CA ARG A 745 17.04 35.87 12.95
C ARG A 745 18.33 36.54 13.44
N PRO A 746 19.43 35.82 13.77
CA PRO A 746 20.67 36.46 14.21
C PRO A 746 21.26 37.40 13.16
N ILE A 747 21.22 37.01 11.88
CA ILE A 747 21.77 37.78 10.76
C ILE A 747 20.82 38.92 10.39
N LEU A 748 19.50 38.70 10.40
CA LEU A 748 18.50 39.74 10.09
C LEU A 748 18.58 40.95 11.05
N ARG A 749 18.95 40.70 12.32
CA ARG A 749 19.13 41.73 13.36
C ARG A 749 20.50 42.42 13.32
N SER A 750 21.44 41.94 12.53
CA SER A 750 22.77 42.54 12.39
C SER A 750 22.78 43.74 11.44
N ARG A 751 23.91 44.48 11.40
CA ARG A 751 24.16 45.58 10.45
C ARG A 751 24.49 45.10 9.01
N ALA A 752 24.15 43.85 8.66
CA ALA A 752 24.36 43.30 7.32
C ALA A 752 23.64 44.11 6.22
N VAL A 753 24.20 44.11 5.01
CA VAL A 753 23.66 44.80 3.84
C VAL A 753 22.35 44.15 3.39
N ALA A 754 21.37 44.93 2.96
CA ALA A 754 20.03 44.45 2.61
C ALA A 754 20.04 43.44 1.44
N ALA A 755 20.59 43.82 0.29
CA ALA A 755 20.81 42.99 -0.90
C ALA A 755 21.85 43.67 -1.82
N ILE A 756 22.61 42.89 -2.60
CA ILE A 756 23.61 43.42 -3.54
C ILE A 756 22.95 43.74 -4.89
N ARG A 757 21.97 42.93 -5.32
CA ARG A 757 21.22 43.11 -6.57
C ARG A 757 19.71 43.00 -6.34
N LEU A 758 19.15 43.87 -5.49
CA LEU A 758 17.76 43.74 -5.00
C LEU A 758 16.73 43.59 -6.12
N LEU A 759 16.66 44.52 -7.08
CA LEU A 759 15.67 44.50 -8.15
C LEU A 759 15.76 43.24 -9.05
N PRO A 760 16.94 42.86 -9.58
CA PRO A 760 17.10 41.60 -10.31
C PRO A 760 16.72 40.36 -9.49
N SER A 761 17.09 40.31 -8.21
CA SER A 761 16.81 39.17 -7.33
C SER A 761 15.31 39.03 -7.04
N LEU A 762 14.61 40.16 -6.87
CA LEU A 762 13.17 40.18 -6.71
C LEU A 762 12.47 39.78 -8.02
N ALA A 763 12.91 40.28 -9.18
CA ALA A 763 12.35 39.90 -10.47
C ALA A 763 12.51 38.39 -10.74
N ALA A 764 13.70 37.85 -10.50
CA ALA A 764 13.96 36.41 -10.61
C ALA A 764 13.11 35.60 -9.61
N GLY A 765 12.99 36.09 -8.37
CA GLY A 765 12.14 35.49 -7.35
C GLY A 765 10.66 35.45 -7.73
N VAL A 766 10.12 36.55 -8.26
CA VAL A 766 8.72 36.62 -8.73
C VAL A 766 8.49 35.65 -9.89
N ALA A 767 9.39 35.60 -10.87
CA ALA A 767 9.28 34.68 -12.00
C ALA A 767 9.35 33.21 -11.56
N ALA A 768 10.32 32.85 -10.72
CA ALA A 768 10.45 31.51 -10.17
C ALA A 768 9.26 31.13 -9.27
N ALA A 769 8.79 32.06 -8.44
CA ALA A 769 7.63 31.85 -7.58
C ALA A 769 6.34 31.66 -8.40
N ALA A 770 6.13 32.45 -9.47
CA ALA A 770 4.98 32.27 -10.34
C ALA A 770 4.95 30.87 -10.98
N LEU A 771 6.10 30.40 -11.49
CA LEU A 771 6.22 29.04 -12.03
C LEU A 771 6.03 27.97 -10.94
N ALA A 772 6.64 28.13 -9.78
CA ALA A 772 6.50 27.19 -8.67
C ALA A 772 5.04 27.12 -8.17
N LEU A 773 4.37 28.26 -8.00
CA LEU A 773 2.97 28.32 -7.60
C LEU A 773 2.07 27.66 -8.65
N PHE A 774 2.32 27.92 -9.95
CA PHE A 774 1.62 27.25 -11.04
C PHE A 774 1.77 25.73 -10.94
N LEU A 775 2.99 25.21 -10.79
CA LEU A 775 3.25 23.77 -10.66
C LEU A 775 2.67 23.17 -9.37
N ILE A 776 2.75 23.88 -8.24
CA ILE A 776 2.17 23.43 -6.96
C ILE A 776 0.65 23.30 -7.09
N ILE A 777 -0.02 24.29 -7.68
CA ILE A 777 -1.49 24.30 -7.79
C ILE A 777 -1.96 23.28 -8.83
N THR A 778 -1.37 23.30 -10.03
CA THR A 778 -1.87 22.51 -11.17
C THR A 778 -1.41 21.05 -11.13
N VAL A 779 -0.18 20.78 -10.68
CA VAL A 779 0.40 19.43 -10.68
C VAL A 779 0.27 18.79 -9.29
N ASN A 780 0.81 19.42 -8.25
CA ASN A 780 0.90 18.78 -6.93
C ASN A 780 -0.47 18.70 -6.23
N ILE A 781 -1.16 19.83 -6.06
CA ILE A 781 -2.48 19.89 -5.43
C ILE A 781 -3.55 19.30 -6.36
N GLY A 782 -3.49 19.60 -7.66
CA GLY A 782 -4.40 19.06 -8.67
C GLY A 782 -4.47 17.53 -8.65
N LEU A 783 -3.32 16.86 -8.49
CA LEU A 783 -3.24 15.41 -8.41
C LEU A 783 -3.98 14.82 -7.21
N VAL A 784 -3.77 15.37 -6.02
CA VAL A 784 -4.44 14.87 -4.81
C VAL A 784 -5.94 15.19 -4.86
N ARG A 785 -6.32 16.35 -5.41
CA ARG A 785 -7.73 16.71 -5.64
C ARG A 785 -8.43 15.71 -6.56
N ALA A 786 -7.80 15.33 -7.67
CA ALA A 786 -8.33 14.32 -8.58
C ALA A 786 -8.58 12.99 -7.85
N ASP A 787 -7.62 12.58 -7.01
CA ASP A 787 -7.67 11.30 -6.31
C ASP A 787 -8.73 11.25 -5.22
N VAL A 788 -8.94 12.36 -4.51
CA VAL A 788 -10.01 12.52 -3.53
C VAL A 788 -11.37 12.38 -4.22
N ILE A 789 -11.58 13.04 -5.36
CA ILE A 789 -12.82 12.95 -6.13
C ILE A 789 -13.03 11.51 -6.64
N TYR A 790 -11.98 10.88 -7.17
CA TYR A 790 -12.00 9.49 -7.60
C TYR A 790 -12.42 8.54 -6.47
N LYS A 791 -11.85 8.69 -5.26
CA LYS A 791 -12.22 7.88 -4.10
C LYS A 791 -13.71 7.99 -3.76
N GLN A 792 -14.30 9.19 -3.85
CA GLN A 792 -15.74 9.36 -3.66
C GLN A 792 -16.53 8.54 -4.69
N GLY A 793 -16.09 8.55 -5.96
CA GLY A 793 -16.67 7.72 -7.02
C GLY A 793 -16.66 6.22 -6.70
N GLN A 794 -15.56 5.73 -6.12
CA GLN A 794 -15.43 4.32 -5.71
C GLN A 794 -16.44 3.90 -4.63
N GLN A 795 -16.80 4.81 -3.72
CA GLN A 795 -17.80 4.51 -2.69
C GLN A 795 -19.17 4.28 -3.32
N PHE A 796 -19.57 5.13 -4.27
CA PHE A 796 -20.82 4.96 -5.02
C PHE A 796 -20.78 3.75 -5.97
N ASP A 797 -19.60 3.42 -6.53
CA ASP A 797 -19.38 2.27 -7.41
C ASP A 797 -19.63 0.97 -6.64
N SER A 798 -19.12 0.90 -5.40
CA SER A 798 -19.36 -0.25 -4.51
C SER A 798 -20.83 -0.44 -4.12
N GLN A 799 -21.63 0.63 -4.19
CA GLN A 799 -23.07 0.62 -3.94
C GLN A 799 -23.91 0.46 -5.23
N ARG A 800 -23.25 0.24 -6.38
CA ARG A 800 -23.87 0.18 -7.73
C ARG A 800 -24.62 1.46 -8.14
N SER A 801 -24.26 2.62 -7.57
CA SER A 801 -24.81 3.91 -7.98
C SER A 801 -24.02 4.48 -9.18
N TRP A 802 -24.16 3.82 -10.33
CA TRP A 802 -23.28 4.07 -11.49
C TRP A 802 -23.33 5.50 -12.01
N ALA A 803 -24.51 6.14 -12.10
CA ALA A 803 -24.63 7.51 -12.60
C ALA A 803 -23.80 8.50 -11.76
N THR A 804 -23.82 8.34 -10.43
CA THR A 804 -23.03 9.16 -9.50
C THR A 804 -21.54 8.87 -9.63
N SER A 805 -21.16 7.59 -9.76
CA SER A 805 -19.76 7.19 -9.99
C SER A 805 -19.20 7.74 -11.30
N ILE A 806 -19.97 7.68 -12.38
CA ILE A 806 -19.61 8.22 -13.71
C ILE A 806 -19.34 9.73 -13.58
N GLU A 807 -20.24 10.48 -12.94
CA GLU A 807 -20.07 11.92 -12.70
C GLU A 807 -18.76 12.23 -11.95
N LEU A 808 -18.45 11.47 -10.90
CA LEU A 808 -17.26 11.67 -10.07
C LEU A 808 -15.97 11.26 -10.81
N TYR A 809 -15.95 10.13 -11.50
CA TYR A 809 -14.79 9.70 -12.28
C TYR A 809 -14.50 10.68 -13.44
N LYS A 810 -15.54 11.19 -14.11
CA LYS A 810 -15.44 12.24 -15.12
C LYS A 810 -14.78 13.51 -14.57
N ARG A 811 -15.21 13.98 -13.38
CA ARG A 811 -14.62 15.14 -12.70
C ARG A 811 -13.16 14.91 -12.30
N ALA A 812 -12.82 13.72 -11.80
CA ALA A 812 -11.44 13.37 -11.50
C ALA A 812 -10.57 13.44 -12.78
N LEU A 813 -11.06 12.87 -13.87
CA LEU A 813 -10.35 12.82 -15.15
C LEU A 813 -10.27 14.19 -15.85
N ALA A 814 -11.25 15.08 -15.68
CA ALA A 814 -11.18 16.46 -16.20
C ALA A 814 -9.98 17.25 -15.66
N SER A 815 -9.49 16.91 -14.46
CA SER A 815 -8.29 17.52 -13.88
C SER A 815 -6.98 16.85 -14.34
N ARG A 816 -7.06 15.60 -14.83
CA ARG A 816 -5.91 14.80 -15.30
C ARG A 816 -6.33 13.90 -16.46
N THR A 817 -6.42 14.48 -17.65
CA THR A 817 -6.93 13.83 -18.86
C THR A 817 -6.08 12.68 -19.38
N THR A 818 -4.90 12.44 -18.79
CA THR A 818 -3.97 11.36 -19.16
C THR A 818 -3.81 10.31 -18.06
N GLU A 819 -4.65 10.32 -17.02
CA GLU A 819 -4.63 9.29 -15.98
C GLU A 819 -5.48 8.09 -16.40
N ASP A 820 -4.83 7.08 -16.96
CA ASP A 820 -5.44 5.88 -17.51
C ASP A 820 -6.17 5.04 -16.45
N HIS A 821 -5.73 5.08 -15.19
CA HIS A 821 -6.43 4.45 -14.07
C HIS A 821 -7.87 4.97 -13.92
N TYR A 822 -8.09 6.28 -13.99
CA TYR A 822 -9.45 6.84 -13.87
C TYR A 822 -10.30 6.50 -15.09
N MET A 823 -9.70 6.42 -16.28
CA MET A 823 -10.40 6.01 -17.50
C MET A 823 -10.93 4.59 -17.41
N LEU A 824 -10.14 3.66 -16.86
CA LEU A 824 -10.55 2.27 -16.71
C LEU A 824 -11.81 2.13 -15.85
N PHE A 825 -11.86 2.84 -14.72
CA PHE A 825 -13.03 2.83 -13.83
C PHE A 825 -14.23 3.58 -14.43
N LEU A 826 -14.01 4.69 -15.14
CA LEU A 826 -15.06 5.38 -15.87
C LEU A 826 -15.67 4.50 -16.97
N GLY A 827 -14.84 3.86 -17.79
CA GLY A 827 -15.28 2.96 -18.85
C GLY A 827 -16.06 1.75 -18.29
N ARG A 828 -15.58 1.16 -17.20
CA ARG A 828 -16.30 0.09 -16.48
C ARG A 828 -17.65 0.57 -15.97
N ALA A 829 -17.72 1.72 -15.30
CA ALA A 829 -18.97 2.23 -14.74
C ALA A 829 -20.01 2.56 -15.83
N LEU A 830 -19.56 3.10 -16.97
CA LEU A 830 -20.41 3.30 -18.16
C LEU A 830 -20.95 1.97 -18.70
N LEU A 831 -20.10 0.94 -18.79
CA LEU A 831 -20.50 -0.40 -19.22
C LEU A 831 -21.49 -1.06 -18.26
N GLU A 832 -21.24 -1.02 -16.94
CA GLU A 832 -22.18 -1.58 -15.97
C GLU A 832 -23.52 -0.85 -15.99
N ARG A 833 -23.51 0.49 -16.18
CA ARG A 833 -24.75 1.24 -16.36
C ARG A 833 -25.52 0.83 -17.62
N ALA A 834 -24.83 0.55 -18.73
CA ALA A 834 -25.48 0.13 -19.97
C ALA A 834 -26.27 -1.19 -19.81
N LYS A 835 -25.80 -2.10 -18.96
CA LYS A 835 -26.50 -3.37 -18.66
C LYS A 835 -27.82 -3.18 -17.89
N GLU A 836 -28.03 -2.02 -17.26
CA GLU A 836 -29.22 -1.72 -16.45
C GLU A 836 -30.25 -0.84 -17.18
N VAL A 837 -29.88 -0.25 -18.32
CA VAL A 837 -30.71 0.72 -19.05
C VAL A 837 -31.31 0.03 -20.29
N GLU A 838 -32.60 0.27 -20.54
CA GLU A 838 -33.29 -0.27 -21.71
C GLU A 838 -32.84 0.41 -23.03
N PRO A 839 -32.92 -0.30 -24.17
CA PRO A 839 -32.62 0.26 -25.48
C PRO A 839 -33.51 1.47 -25.82
N SER A 840 -32.95 2.50 -26.46
CA SER A 840 -33.69 3.69 -26.90
C SER A 840 -33.09 4.28 -28.17
N ASN A 841 -33.95 4.76 -29.07
CA ASN A 841 -33.57 5.40 -30.34
C ASN A 841 -33.12 6.86 -30.18
N THR A 842 -33.14 7.41 -28.97
CA THR A 842 -32.72 8.79 -28.72
C THR A 842 -31.25 8.81 -28.35
N SER A 843 -30.44 9.46 -29.18
CA SER A 843 -28.99 9.56 -28.98
C SER A 843 -28.60 11.01 -28.66
N LEU A 844 -28.02 11.19 -27.47
CA LEU A 844 -27.46 12.45 -26.96
C LEU A 844 -25.98 12.61 -27.35
N LEU A 845 -25.28 11.50 -27.60
CA LEU A 845 -23.90 11.46 -28.06
C LEU A 845 -23.88 11.09 -29.54
N GLY A 846 -23.31 11.95 -30.41
CA GLY A 846 -23.17 11.62 -31.83
C GLY A 846 -22.43 10.28 -32.07
N GLU A 847 -22.46 9.76 -33.30
CA GLU A 847 -22.02 8.39 -33.62
C GLU A 847 -20.58 8.01 -33.19
N ALA A 848 -19.67 8.99 -33.06
CA ALA A 848 -18.29 8.77 -32.66
C ALA A 848 -17.89 9.75 -31.54
N PRO A 849 -18.31 9.51 -30.29
CA PRO A 849 -17.94 10.37 -29.18
C PRO A 849 -16.43 10.30 -28.92
N THR A 850 -15.87 11.40 -28.45
CA THR A 850 -14.49 11.48 -27.97
C THR A 850 -14.47 11.48 -26.44
N LEU A 851 -13.29 11.32 -25.83
CA LEU A 851 -13.16 11.51 -24.39
C LEU A 851 -13.70 12.89 -23.97
N ASP A 852 -13.37 13.93 -24.73
CA ASP A 852 -13.82 15.30 -24.43
C ASP A 852 -15.34 15.45 -24.49
N SER A 853 -16.03 14.77 -25.42
CA SER A 853 -17.50 14.80 -25.46
C SER A 853 -18.12 14.10 -24.27
N VAL A 854 -17.55 12.97 -23.82
CA VAL A 854 -17.99 12.27 -22.60
C VAL A 854 -17.74 13.13 -21.36
N LEU A 855 -16.58 13.81 -21.30
CA LEU A 855 -16.24 14.73 -20.21
C LEU A 855 -17.12 15.98 -20.17
N ALA A 856 -17.70 16.38 -21.31
CA ALA A 856 -18.56 17.56 -21.43
C ALA A 856 -20.03 17.31 -21.02
N LEU A 857 -20.46 16.06 -20.87
CA LEU A 857 -21.81 15.74 -20.40
C LEU A 857 -22.04 16.34 -19.01
N ASP A 858 -23.28 16.67 -18.66
CA ASP A 858 -23.66 17.02 -17.28
C ASP A 858 -24.36 15.84 -16.59
N GLN A 859 -24.69 16.01 -15.30
CA GLN A 859 -25.31 14.95 -14.51
C GLN A 859 -26.69 14.54 -15.07
N THR A 860 -27.43 15.48 -15.63
CA THR A 860 -28.77 15.23 -16.19
C THR A 860 -28.68 14.46 -17.50
N ALA A 861 -27.74 14.84 -18.37
CA ALA A 861 -27.44 14.14 -19.61
C ALA A 861 -26.96 12.71 -19.33
N ILE A 862 -26.08 12.49 -18.35
CA ILE A 862 -25.61 11.13 -17.96
C ILE A 862 -26.79 10.23 -17.55
N ALA A 863 -27.76 10.77 -16.80
CA ALA A 863 -28.93 10.01 -16.36
C ALA A 863 -29.88 9.65 -17.53
N GLN A 864 -29.82 10.41 -18.63
CA GLN A 864 -30.68 10.26 -19.81
C GLN A 864 -30.01 9.52 -20.98
N LEU A 865 -28.74 9.14 -20.86
CA LEU A 865 -28.05 8.39 -21.92
C LEU A 865 -28.77 7.07 -22.20
N SER A 866 -28.98 6.79 -23.48
CA SER A 866 -29.45 5.48 -23.93
C SER A 866 -28.40 4.41 -23.69
N GLN A 867 -28.82 3.14 -23.75
CA GLN A 867 -27.90 2.01 -23.70
C GLN A 867 -26.78 2.12 -24.75
N GLU A 868 -27.11 2.50 -25.98
CA GLU A 868 -26.15 2.66 -27.07
C GLU A 868 -25.16 3.82 -26.81
N ASP A 869 -25.66 4.97 -26.34
CA ASP A 869 -24.80 6.11 -25.98
C ASP A 869 -23.81 5.75 -24.85
N LEU A 870 -24.25 4.97 -23.85
CA LEU A 870 -23.40 4.50 -22.76
C LEU A 870 -22.28 3.57 -23.28
N LEU A 871 -22.61 2.66 -24.20
CA LEU A 871 -21.64 1.75 -24.82
C LEU A 871 -20.63 2.50 -25.68
N ARG A 872 -21.07 3.47 -26.50
CA ARG A 872 -20.20 4.35 -27.28
C ARG A 872 -19.31 5.23 -26.39
N ALA A 873 -19.85 5.76 -25.29
CA ALA A 873 -19.07 6.51 -24.31
C ALA A 873 -18.00 5.64 -23.65
N ALA A 874 -18.35 4.41 -23.27
CA ALA A 874 -17.39 3.44 -22.72
C ALA A 874 -16.28 3.10 -23.73
N GLU A 875 -16.64 2.90 -25.01
CA GLU A 875 -15.69 2.66 -26.10
C GLU A 875 -14.70 3.83 -26.23
N ALA A 876 -15.20 5.07 -26.29
CA ALA A 876 -14.38 6.26 -26.42
C ALA A 876 -13.37 6.42 -25.25
N VAL A 877 -13.83 6.18 -24.02
CA VAL A 877 -13.00 6.26 -22.82
C VAL A 877 -11.94 5.16 -22.80
N LEU A 878 -12.31 3.91 -23.09
CA LEU A 878 -11.39 2.77 -23.03
C LEU A 878 -10.39 2.77 -24.19
N LEU A 879 -10.78 3.22 -25.39
CA LEU A 879 -9.85 3.46 -26.50
C LEU A 879 -8.83 4.54 -26.15
N GLN A 880 -9.26 5.59 -25.45
CA GLN A 880 -8.33 6.62 -24.98
C GLN A 880 -7.40 6.08 -23.89
N ALA A 881 -7.88 5.23 -22.99
CA ALA A 881 -7.05 4.55 -21.98
C ALA A 881 -5.96 3.69 -22.63
N GLN A 882 -6.33 2.89 -23.63
CA GLN A 882 -5.40 2.09 -24.43
C GLN A 882 -4.39 2.97 -25.18
N ARG A 883 -4.81 4.12 -25.74
CA ARG A 883 -3.88 5.05 -26.41
C ARG A 883 -2.88 5.69 -25.45
N VAL A 884 -3.31 6.05 -24.24
CA VAL A 884 -2.44 6.65 -23.23
C VAL A 884 -1.40 5.65 -22.73
N ASN A 885 -1.80 4.38 -22.59
CA ASN A 885 -0.95 3.33 -22.07
C ASN A 885 -1.15 1.99 -22.82
N PRO A 886 -0.58 1.84 -24.03
CA PRO A 886 -0.88 0.73 -24.94
C PRO A 886 -0.44 -0.63 -24.44
N LEU A 887 0.57 -0.68 -23.56
CA LEU A 887 1.10 -1.92 -22.99
C LEU A 887 0.36 -2.38 -21.73
N ASN A 888 -0.56 -1.56 -21.20
CA ASN A 888 -1.42 -2.01 -20.11
C ASN A 888 -2.51 -2.94 -20.67
N THR A 889 -2.33 -4.24 -20.45
CA THR A 889 -3.24 -5.29 -20.92
C THR A 889 -4.68 -5.08 -20.45
N ASP A 890 -4.90 -4.48 -19.28
CA ASP A 890 -6.25 -4.29 -18.74
C ASP A 890 -7.10 -3.39 -19.65
N HIS A 891 -6.50 -2.41 -20.33
CA HIS A 891 -7.27 -1.52 -21.23
C HIS A 891 -7.81 -2.30 -22.43
N THR A 892 -6.95 -3.10 -23.06
CA THR A 892 -7.34 -3.95 -24.19
C THR A 892 -8.32 -5.05 -23.78
N ALA A 893 -8.12 -5.66 -22.61
CA ALA A 893 -9.05 -6.67 -22.08
C ALA A 893 -10.43 -6.08 -21.78
N ASN A 894 -10.49 -4.87 -21.22
CA ASN A 894 -11.78 -4.21 -20.96
C ASN A 894 -12.49 -3.76 -22.26
N LEU A 895 -11.76 -3.39 -23.32
CA LEU A 895 -12.35 -3.20 -24.65
C LEU A 895 -12.94 -4.51 -25.19
N ALA A 896 -12.24 -5.64 -25.03
CA ALA A 896 -12.74 -6.94 -25.45
C ALA A 896 -14.05 -7.31 -24.72
N ARG A 897 -14.10 -7.07 -23.41
CA ARG A 897 -15.30 -7.27 -22.57
C ARG A 897 -16.44 -6.33 -22.95
N LEU A 898 -16.15 -5.05 -23.20
CA LEU A 898 -17.13 -4.08 -23.69
C LEU A 898 -17.80 -4.58 -24.97
N TYR A 899 -17.01 -4.95 -25.98
CA TYR A 899 -17.56 -5.43 -27.25
C TYR A 899 -18.30 -6.76 -27.11
N ARG A 900 -17.84 -7.65 -26.23
CA ARG A 900 -18.54 -8.91 -25.91
C ARG A 900 -19.92 -8.62 -25.33
N THR A 901 -20.01 -7.71 -24.35
CA THR A 901 -21.27 -7.30 -23.73
C THR A 901 -22.15 -6.53 -24.70
N TRP A 902 -21.60 -5.65 -25.53
CA TRP A 902 -22.37 -4.94 -26.57
C TRP A 902 -23.04 -5.93 -27.53
N SER A 903 -22.31 -6.96 -27.95
CA SER A 903 -22.87 -8.05 -28.75
C SER A 903 -24.00 -8.81 -28.05
N ASP A 904 -23.98 -8.95 -26.72
CA ASP A 904 -25.06 -9.60 -25.96
C ASP A 904 -26.29 -8.71 -25.78
N LEU A 905 -26.12 -7.39 -25.82
CA LEU A 905 -27.19 -6.43 -25.53
C LEU A 905 -27.93 -5.95 -26.78
N THR A 906 -27.32 -5.99 -27.96
CA THR A 906 -27.98 -5.55 -29.21
C THR A 906 -28.89 -6.64 -29.78
N ASP A 907 -30.10 -6.26 -30.18
CA ASP A 907 -31.04 -7.13 -30.87
C ASP A 907 -30.73 -7.25 -32.37
N ASN A 908 -29.83 -6.42 -32.91
CA ASN A 908 -29.44 -6.44 -34.32
C ASN A 908 -28.33 -7.46 -34.57
N GLU A 909 -28.66 -8.56 -35.26
CA GLU A 909 -27.74 -9.66 -35.55
C GLU A 909 -26.45 -9.21 -36.27
N ALA A 910 -26.55 -8.29 -37.23
CA ALA A 910 -25.37 -7.80 -37.97
C ALA A 910 -24.45 -6.94 -37.10
N GLU A 911 -25.03 -6.17 -36.17
CA GLU A 911 -24.27 -5.39 -35.20
C GLU A 911 -23.65 -6.30 -34.14
N ALA A 912 -24.39 -7.29 -33.64
CA ALA A 912 -23.90 -8.30 -32.71
C ALA A 912 -22.66 -9.00 -33.29
N GLU A 913 -22.74 -9.47 -34.53
CA GLU A 913 -21.61 -10.11 -35.21
C GLU A 913 -20.41 -9.15 -35.37
N ALA A 914 -20.65 -7.89 -35.74
CA ALA A 914 -19.60 -6.89 -35.86
C ALA A 914 -18.89 -6.61 -34.52
N MET A 915 -19.65 -6.46 -33.42
CA MET A 915 -19.09 -6.26 -32.08
C MET A 915 -18.36 -7.50 -31.59
N LEU A 916 -18.87 -8.69 -31.87
CA LEU A 916 -18.19 -9.93 -31.52
C LEU A 916 -16.85 -10.07 -32.25
N ASN A 917 -16.78 -9.69 -33.53
CA ASN A 917 -15.53 -9.64 -34.29
C ASN A 917 -14.53 -8.64 -33.69
N LYS A 918 -14.99 -7.45 -33.27
CA LYS A 918 -14.14 -6.50 -32.52
C LYS A 918 -13.65 -7.10 -31.19
N SER A 919 -14.52 -7.78 -30.45
CA SER A 919 -14.18 -8.44 -29.18
C SER A 919 -13.06 -9.46 -29.37
N LEU A 920 -13.20 -10.35 -30.36
CA LEU A 920 -12.18 -11.36 -30.69
C LEU A 920 -10.85 -10.74 -31.12
N ALA A 921 -10.87 -9.66 -31.91
CA ALA A 921 -9.64 -8.94 -32.27
C ALA A 921 -8.94 -8.33 -31.05
N MET A 922 -9.71 -7.77 -30.11
CA MET A 922 -9.16 -7.25 -28.85
C MET A 922 -8.64 -8.36 -27.94
N TYR A 923 -9.32 -9.50 -27.85
CA TYR A 923 -8.81 -10.66 -27.11
C TYR A 923 -7.53 -11.23 -27.70
N ALA A 924 -7.43 -11.34 -29.04
CA ALA A 924 -6.20 -11.75 -29.72
C ALA A 924 -5.02 -10.84 -29.36
N THR A 925 -5.27 -9.53 -29.28
CA THR A 925 -4.28 -8.55 -28.82
C THR A 925 -3.97 -8.69 -27.33
N THR A 926 -5.00 -8.91 -26.51
CA THR A 926 -4.89 -9.06 -25.05
C THR A 926 -3.98 -10.23 -24.67
N VAL A 927 -4.15 -11.38 -25.33
CA VAL A 927 -3.32 -12.57 -25.08
C VAL A 927 -1.92 -12.42 -25.69
N GLN A 928 -1.72 -11.55 -26.67
CA GLN A 928 -0.38 -11.20 -27.15
C GLN A 928 0.38 -10.33 -26.11
N LEU A 929 -0.31 -9.41 -25.43
CA LEU A 929 0.28 -8.56 -24.38
C LEU A 929 0.57 -9.33 -23.09
N SER A 930 -0.27 -10.32 -22.76
CA SER A 930 -0.13 -11.17 -21.57
C SER A 930 -0.26 -12.67 -21.91
N PRO A 931 0.71 -13.26 -22.64
CA PRO A 931 0.65 -14.63 -23.16
C PRO A 931 0.56 -15.71 -22.08
N HIS A 932 1.02 -15.41 -20.87
CA HIS A 932 1.01 -16.34 -19.74
C HIS A 932 -0.22 -16.18 -18.83
N ASN A 933 -1.14 -15.25 -19.14
CA ASN A 933 -2.35 -15.06 -18.36
C ASN A 933 -3.49 -15.95 -18.89
N VAL A 934 -3.60 -17.15 -18.33
CA VAL A 934 -4.59 -18.16 -18.74
C VAL A 934 -6.04 -17.71 -18.58
N ARG A 935 -6.35 -16.80 -17.65
CA ARG A 935 -7.69 -16.22 -17.53
C ARG A 935 -8.09 -15.46 -18.78
N LEU A 936 -7.18 -14.65 -19.34
CA LEU A 936 -7.46 -13.87 -20.55
C LEU A 936 -7.64 -14.78 -21.77
N TRP A 937 -6.93 -15.89 -21.82
CA TRP A 937 -7.16 -16.92 -22.83
C TRP A 937 -8.52 -17.63 -22.65
N ASN A 938 -8.96 -17.89 -21.42
CA ASN A 938 -10.30 -18.43 -21.16
C ASN A 938 -11.40 -17.43 -21.57
N GLU A 939 -11.23 -16.15 -21.27
CA GLU A 939 -12.13 -15.09 -21.73
C GLU A 939 -12.17 -15.01 -23.28
N ASN A 940 -11.04 -15.22 -23.96
CA ASN A 940 -10.98 -15.34 -25.43
C ASN A 940 -11.75 -16.57 -25.94
N ALA A 941 -11.55 -17.74 -25.34
CA ALA A 941 -12.27 -18.96 -25.71
C ALA A 941 -13.79 -18.80 -25.52
N ASN A 942 -14.23 -18.16 -24.44
CA ASN A 942 -15.64 -17.82 -24.21
C ASN A 942 -16.22 -16.89 -25.29
N ALA A 943 -15.42 -15.96 -25.85
CA ALA A 943 -15.85 -15.15 -26.98
C ALA A 943 -16.00 -15.98 -28.27
N HIS A 944 -15.11 -16.95 -28.52
CA HIS A 944 -15.25 -17.89 -29.62
C HIS A 944 -16.49 -18.80 -29.46
N LEU A 945 -16.79 -19.25 -28.23
CA LEU A 945 -18.01 -19.99 -27.93
C LEU A 945 -19.27 -19.18 -28.25
N ALA A 946 -19.28 -17.89 -27.91
CA ALA A 946 -20.40 -16.99 -28.23
C ALA A 946 -20.61 -16.85 -29.75
N ARG A 947 -19.56 -16.98 -30.56
CA ARG A 947 -19.63 -17.03 -32.03
C ARG A 947 -20.03 -18.40 -32.59
N GLY A 948 -20.20 -19.40 -31.73
CA GLY A 948 -20.49 -20.78 -32.13
C GLY A 948 -19.26 -21.61 -32.54
N GLU A 949 -18.05 -21.07 -32.41
CA GLU A 949 -16.79 -21.73 -32.79
C GLU A 949 -16.27 -22.64 -31.67
N ARG A 950 -17.03 -23.71 -31.42
CA ARG A 950 -16.77 -24.63 -30.29
C ARG A 950 -15.41 -25.31 -30.39
N ASP A 951 -15.02 -25.77 -31.57
CA ASP A 951 -13.74 -26.48 -31.76
C ASP A 951 -12.52 -25.58 -31.48
N VAL A 952 -12.63 -24.29 -31.82
CA VAL A 952 -11.58 -23.30 -31.53
C VAL A 952 -11.48 -23.06 -30.03
N ALA A 953 -12.62 -22.88 -29.35
CA ALA A 953 -12.65 -22.70 -27.89
C ALA A 953 -12.10 -23.92 -27.15
N GLU A 954 -12.50 -25.13 -27.55
CA GLU A 954 -11.99 -26.40 -27.02
C GLU A 954 -10.47 -26.50 -27.16
N THR A 955 -9.94 -26.11 -28.32
CA THR A 955 -8.49 -26.07 -28.56
C THR A 955 -7.81 -25.09 -27.62
N ILE A 956 -8.34 -23.87 -27.47
CA ILE A 956 -7.76 -22.85 -26.58
C ILE A 956 -7.76 -23.33 -25.12
N TYR A 957 -8.86 -23.90 -24.63
CA TYR A 957 -8.92 -24.44 -23.26
C TYR A 957 -7.91 -25.58 -23.05
N THR A 958 -7.81 -26.49 -24.02
CA THR A 958 -6.86 -27.61 -23.94
C THR A 958 -5.42 -27.12 -23.92
N GLU A 959 -5.07 -26.17 -24.79
CA GLU A 959 -3.74 -25.54 -24.77
C GLU A 959 -3.49 -24.74 -23.48
N ASN A 960 -4.52 -24.11 -22.89
CA ASN A 960 -4.38 -23.41 -21.62
C ASN A 960 -4.03 -24.36 -20.48
N LEU A 961 -4.59 -25.57 -20.45
CA LEU A 961 -4.19 -26.60 -19.49
C LEU A 961 -2.74 -27.06 -19.70
N GLN A 962 -2.17 -26.92 -20.90
CA GLN A 962 -0.74 -27.15 -21.13
C GLN A 962 0.12 -25.98 -20.64
N ARG A 963 -0.42 -24.75 -20.65
CA ARG A 963 0.26 -23.54 -20.13
C ARG A 963 0.24 -23.50 -18.60
N ASP A 964 -0.90 -23.81 -18.00
CA ASP A 964 -1.13 -23.88 -16.56
C ASP A 964 -2.19 -24.92 -16.20
N ASP A 965 -1.75 -26.09 -15.73
CA ASP A 965 -2.63 -27.17 -15.32
C ASP A 965 -3.13 -27.02 -13.87
N LEU A 966 -2.78 -25.92 -13.19
CA LEU A 966 -3.21 -25.54 -11.84
C LEU A 966 -4.16 -24.33 -11.85
N TYR A 967 -4.88 -24.12 -12.96
CA TYR A 967 -5.97 -23.15 -13.05
C TYR A 967 -7.32 -23.84 -13.17
N ASP A 968 -8.07 -23.83 -12.07
CA ASP A 968 -9.34 -24.54 -11.88
C ASP A 968 -10.43 -24.12 -12.88
N GLU A 969 -10.55 -22.81 -13.16
CA GLU A 969 -11.58 -22.27 -14.06
C GLU A 969 -11.49 -22.88 -15.46
N THR A 970 -10.28 -23.20 -15.96
CA THR A 970 -10.13 -23.85 -17.27
C THR A 970 -10.76 -25.24 -17.32
N TYR A 971 -10.57 -26.04 -16.26
CA TYR A 971 -11.19 -27.36 -16.16
C TYR A 971 -12.72 -27.24 -16.10
N VAL A 972 -13.24 -26.28 -15.32
CA VAL A 972 -14.68 -26.05 -15.19
C VAL A 972 -15.31 -25.64 -16.53
N LEU A 973 -14.69 -24.71 -17.25
CA LEU A 973 -15.20 -24.24 -18.55
C LEU A 973 -15.18 -25.35 -19.60
N LEU A 974 -14.12 -26.16 -19.63
CA LEU A 974 -14.02 -27.29 -20.56
C LEU A 974 -14.97 -28.44 -20.19
N ALA A 975 -15.18 -28.70 -18.90
CA ALA A 975 -16.15 -29.68 -18.42
C ALA A 975 -17.61 -29.26 -18.68
N ASP A 976 -17.97 -27.98 -18.51
CA ASP A 976 -19.29 -27.46 -18.91
C ASP A 976 -19.53 -27.71 -20.40
N MET A 977 -18.52 -27.46 -21.23
CA MET A 977 -18.61 -27.71 -22.67
C MET A 977 -18.83 -29.19 -23.00
N TYR A 978 -18.10 -30.11 -22.36
CA TYR A 978 -18.32 -31.56 -22.52
C TYR A 978 -19.70 -32.00 -22.03
N SER A 979 -20.15 -31.53 -20.87
CA SER A 979 -21.48 -31.87 -20.34
C SER A 979 -22.61 -31.37 -21.24
N ARG A 980 -22.48 -30.18 -21.84
CA ARG A 980 -23.45 -29.67 -22.83
C ARG A 980 -23.47 -30.44 -24.15
N ARG A 981 -22.36 -31.11 -24.51
CA ARG A 981 -22.27 -32.03 -25.66
C ARG A 981 -22.88 -33.41 -25.33
N GLY A 982 -23.10 -33.71 -24.04
CA GLY A 982 -23.56 -35.01 -23.55
C GLY A 982 -22.43 -35.96 -23.15
N ASP A 983 -21.18 -35.50 -23.17
CA ASP A 983 -19.98 -36.28 -22.85
C ASP A 983 -19.65 -36.19 -21.34
N ASP A 984 -20.61 -36.52 -20.47
CA ASP A 984 -20.46 -36.36 -19.01
C ASP A 984 -19.30 -37.18 -18.43
N GLN A 985 -18.94 -38.33 -19.03
CA GLN A 985 -17.78 -39.11 -18.59
C GLN A 985 -16.46 -38.38 -18.86
N ALA A 986 -16.32 -37.72 -20.01
CA ALA A 986 -15.12 -36.93 -20.31
C ALA A 986 -15.01 -35.72 -19.36
N ALA A 987 -16.14 -35.11 -18.99
CA ALA A 987 -16.19 -34.07 -17.99
C ALA A 987 -15.73 -34.58 -16.60
N ILE A 988 -16.17 -35.77 -16.19
CA ILE A 988 -15.73 -36.42 -14.94
C ILE A 988 -14.22 -36.65 -14.97
N ASP A 989 -13.69 -37.33 -15.99
CA ASP A 989 -12.27 -37.69 -16.06
C ASP A 989 -11.38 -36.43 -16.00
N LEU A 990 -11.80 -35.37 -16.70
CA LEU A 990 -11.13 -34.08 -16.71
C LEU A 990 -11.14 -33.42 -15.31
N LEU A 991 -12.30 -33.37 -14.66
CA LEU A 991 -12.45 -32.74 -13.35
C LEU A 991 -11.75 -33.54 -12.25
N GLU A 992 -11.81 -34.88 -12.27
CA GLU A 992 -11.06 -35.75 -11.35
C GLU A 992 -9.54 -35.47 -11.47
N THR A 993 -9.02 -35.39 -12.71
CA THR A 993 -7.62 -35.04 -12.98
C THR A 993 -7.27 -33.65 -12.42
N GLY A 994 -8.16 -32.67 -12.61
CA GLY A 994 -7.98 -31.33 -12.05
C GLY A 994 -7.95 -31.35 -10.52
N VAL A 995 -8.91 -32.02 -9.88
CA VAL A 995 -8.95 -32.16 -8.42
C VAL A 995 -7.68 -32.81 -7.88
N GLU A 996 -7.18 -33.87 -8.51
CA GLU A 996 -5.93 -34.53 -8.12
C GLU A 996 -4.74 -33.56 -8.16
N LYS A 997 -4.53 -32.89 -9.30
CA LYS A 997 -3.41 -31.96 -9.50
C LYS A 997 -3.46 -30.77 -8.54
N LEU A 998 -4.63 -30.13 -8.40
CA LEU A 998 -4.79 -28.98 -7.53
C LEU A 998 -4.68 -29.36 -6.05
N SER A 999 -5.14 -30.56 -5.65
CA SER A 999 -5.00 -31.04 -4.27
C SER A 999 -3.57 -31.42 -3.91
N ALA A 1000 -2.76 -31.85 -4.89
CA ALA A 1000 -1.35 -32.19 -4.70
C ALA A 1000 -0.43 -30.97 -4.62
N SER A 1001 -0.90 -29.77 -4.99
CA SER A 1001 -0.07 -28.57 -5.02
C SER A 1001 0.25 -28.04 -3.62
N PRO A 1002 1.53 -27.72 -3.32
CA PRO A 1002 1.90 -27.08 -2.07
C PRO A 1002 1.60 -25.57 -2.05
N ALA A 1003 1.17 -24.98 -3.17
CA ALA A 1003 0.92 -23.55 -3.27
C ALA A 1003 -0.41 -23.16 -2.59
N ARG A 1004 -0.35 -22.21 -1.63
CA ARG A 1004 -1.49 -21.82 -0.78
C ARG A 1004 -2.75 -21.34 -1.54
N ARG A 1005 -2.62 -20.85 -2.77
CA ARG A 1005 -3.77 -20.37 -3.57
C ARG A 1005 -4.28 -21.42 -4.58
N VAL A 1006 -3.65 -22.58 -4.64
CA VAL A 1006 -4.00 -23.64 -5.59
C VAL A 1006 -4.72 -24.74 -4.85
N HIS A 1007 -6.05 -24.73 -4.95
CA HIS A 1007 -6.92 -25.76 -4.42
C HIS A 1007 -8.14 -25.91 -5.35
N PRO A 1008 -8.75 -27.10 -5.43
CA PRO A 1008 -9.97 -27.26 -6.22
C PRO A 1008 -11.08 -26.34 -5.70
N SER A 1009 -11.71 -25.57 -6.58
CA SER A 1009 -12.77 -24.64 -6.20
C SER A 1009 -14.09 -25.34 -5.92
N LEU A 1010 -14.97 -24.67 -5.17
CA LEU A 1010 -16.32 -25.16 -4.90
C LEU A 1010 -17.10 -25.41 -6.19
N GLN A 1011 -16.85 -24.59 -7.22
CA GLN A 1011 -17.48 -24.74 -8.52
C GLN A 1011 -17.02 -26.02 -9.23
N MET A 1012 -15.74 -26.39 -9.12
CA MET A 1012 -15.23 -27.65 -9.65
C MET A 1012 -15.93 -28.86 -9.04
N TYR A 1013 -16.08 -28.90 -7.70
CA TYR A 1013 -16.84 -29.97 -7.03
C TYR A 1013 -18.33 -29.95 -7.40
N SER A 1014 -18.91 -28.76 -7.62
CA SER A 1014 -20.31 -28.64 -8.01
C SER A 1014 -20.57 -29.26 -9.39
N TYR A 1015 -19.72 -28.98 -10.39
CA TYR A 1015 -19.80 -29.61 -11.71
C TYR A 1015 -19.54 -31.12 -11.64
N LEU A 1016 -18.57 -31.54 -10.83
CA LEU A 1016 -18.24 -32.96 -10.64
C LEU A 1016 -19.42 -33.72 -10.01
N SER A 1017 -20.07 -33.14 -9.00
CA SER A 1017 -21.26 -33.70 -8.35
C SER A 1017 -22.41 -33.90 -9.34
N VAL A 1018 -22.70 -32.88 -10.16
CA VAL A 1018 -23.76 -32.95 -11.18
C VAL A 1018 -23.43 -34.00 -12.24
N ALA A 1019 -22.18 -34.07 -12.72
CA ALA A 1019 -21.78 -35.04 -13.73
C ALA A 1019 -21.83 -36.49 -13.19
N TYR A 1020 -21.40 -36.73 -11.95
CA TYR A 1020 -21.58 -38.03 -11.28
C TYR A 1020 -23.05 -38.41 -11.14
N ALA A 1021 -23.92 -37.48 -10.72
CA ALA A 1021 -25.34 -37.74 -10.59
C ALA A 1021 -25.98 -38.14 -11.94
N LYS A 1022 -25.65 -37.42 -13.02
CA LYS A 1022 -26.13 -37.75 -14.37
C LYS A 1022 -25.69 -39.13 -14.88
N THR A 1023 -24.52 -39.60 -14.44
CA THR A 1023 -23.96 -40.91 -14.82
C THR A 1023 -24.32 -42.03 -13.84
N GLY A 1024 -25.16 -41.76 -12.83
CA GLY A 1024 -25.59 -42.73 -11.81
C GLY A 1024 -24.55 -43.03 -10.73
N GLN A 1025 -23.45 -42.28 -10.63
CA GLN A 1025 -22.43 -42.44 -9.59
C GLN A 1025 -22.82 -41.66 -8.32
N LEU A 1026 -23.97 -42.00 -7.72
CA LEU A 1026 -24.63 -41.19 -6.69
C LEU A 1026 -23.79 -41.00 -5.41
N GLU A 1027 -23.05 -42.02 -4.97
CA GLU A 1027 -22.18 -41.90 -3.78
C GLU A 1027 -21.03 -40.92 -4.00
N LYS A 1028 -20.44 -40.92 -5.19
CA LYS A 1028 -19.40 -39.94 -5.54
C LYS A 1028 -20.00 -38.53 -5.66
N ALA A 1029 -21.22 -38.41 -6.18
CA ALA A 1029 -21.93 -37.14 -6.26
C ALA A 1029 -22.20 -36.54 -4.86
N ILE A 1030 -22.56 -37.39 -3.88
CA ILE A 1030 -22.70 -37.01 -2.47
C ILE A 1030 -21.35 -36.55 -1.90
N ALA A 1031 -20.28 -37.32 -2.10
CA ALA A 1031 -18.95 -36.97 -1.60
C ALA A 1031 -18.47 -35.60 -2.14
N ALA A 1032 -18.71 -35.32 -3.42
CA ALA A 1032 -18.37 -34.03 -4.02
C ALA A 1032 -19.16 -32.86 -3.40
N ASN A 1033 -20.46 -33.02 -3.12
CA ASN A 1033 -21.21 -31.96 -2.42
C ASN A 1033 -20.81 -31.83 -0.95
N GLN A 1034 -20.41 -32.91 -0.28
CA GLN A 1034 -19.90 -32.85 1.09
C GLN A 1034 -18.62 -32.01 1.18
N GLU A 1035 -17.72 -32.09 0.19
CA GLU A 1035 -16.56 -31.18 0.11
C GLU A 1035 -16.97 -29.70 0.03
N ILE A 1036 -18.05 -29.39 -0.68
CA ILE A 1036 -18.60 -28.03 -0.74
C ILE A 1036 -19.14 -27.61 0.63
N LEU A 1037 -19.99 -28.43 1.23
CA LEU A 1037 -20.66 -28.14 2.51
C LEU A 1037 -19.70 -28.11 3.70
N GLN A 1038 -18.58 -28.81 3.66
CA GLN A 1038 -17.53 -28.69 4.67
C GLN A 1038 -16.86 -27.30 4.66
N ARG A 1039 -16.73 -26.69 3.48
CA ARG A 1039 -16.09 -25.37 3.29
C ARG A 1039 -17.09 -24.21 3.37
N ASP A 1040 -18.32 -24.46 2.92
CA ASP A 1040 -19.44 -23.54 2.95
C ASP A 1040 -20.72 -24.29 3.38
N PRO A 1041 -20.97 -24.43 4.70
CA PRO A 1041 -22.12 -25.16 5.24
C PRO A 1041 -23.48 -24.60 4.83
N ASN A 1042 -23.51 -23.36 4.35
CA ASN A 1042 -24.71 -22.62 4.00
C ASN A 1042 -24.92 -22.53 2.48
N ASN A 1043 -24.17 -23.32 1.70
CA ASN A 1043 -24.27 -23.31 0.25
C ASN A 1043 -25.60 -23.90 -0.22
N LEU A 1044 -26.56 -23.04 -0.55
CA LEU A 1044 -27.92 -23.45 -0.93
C LEU A 1044 -27.95 -24.39 -2.15
N VAL A 1045 -27.08 -24.15 -3.13
CA VAL A 1045 -27.01 -25.00 -4.33
C VAL A 1045 -26.55 -26.41 -3.97
N ALA A 1046 -25.50 -26.53 -3.14
CA ALA A 1046 -25.01 -27.84 -2.70
C ALA A 1046 -26.00 -28.56 -1.77
N LEU A 1047 -26.70 -27.85 -0.88
CA LEU A 1047 -27.75 -28.44 -0.02
C LEU A 1047 -28.90 -28.99 -0.86
N ARG A 1048 -29.40 -28.20 -1.82
CA ARG A 1048 -30.44 -28.64 -2.75
C ARG A 1048 -29.98 -29.84 -3.58
N ASN A 1049 -28.79 -29.78 -4.17
CA ASN A 1049 -28.25 -30.88 -4.97
C ASN A 1049 -28.07 -32.15 -4.12
N THR A 1050 -27.60 -32.02 -2.87
CA THR A 1050 -27.45 -33.14 -1.93
C THR A 1050 -28.80 -33.80 -1.64
N ALA A 1051 -29.85 -33.00 -1.41
CA ALA A 1051 -31.20 -33.51 -1.19
C ALA A 1051 -31.73 -34.30 -2.41
N ILE A 1052 -31.53 -33.76 -3.61
CA ILE A 1052 -31.90 -34.42 -4.87
C ILE A 1052 -31.13 -35.73 -5.05
N ILE A 1053 -29.82 -35.75 -4.79
CA ILE A 1053 -29.01 -36.97 -4.95
C ILE A 1053 -29.41 -38.04 -3.93
N TYR A 1054 -29.74 -37.65 -2.69
CA TYR A 1054 -30.26 -38.60 -1.70
C TYR A 1054 -31.65 -39.14 -2.03
N ARG A 1055 -32.51 -38.33 -2.68
CA ARG A 1055 -33.77 -38.80 -3.26
C ARG A 1055 -33.48 -39.89 -4.29
N ASP A 1056 -32.60 -39.62 -5.24
CA ASP A 1056 -32.26 -40.57 -6.31
C ASP A 1056 -31.61 -41.84 -5.76
N LEU A 1057 -30.76 -41.72 -4.73
CA LEU A 1057 -30.14 -42.86 -4.07
C LEU A 1057 -31.18 -43.71 -3.32
N GLY A 1058 -32.14 -43.08 -2.65
CA GLY A 1058 -33.24 -43.78 -2.01
C GLY A 1058 -34.13 -44.48 -3.03
N ASP A 1059 -34.40 -43.84 -4.18
CA ASP A 1059 -35.19 -44.42 -5.27
C ASP A 1059 -34.46 -45.64 -5.90
N GLU A 1060 -33.13 -45.60 -6.02
CA GLU A 1060 -32.30 -46.70 -6.55
C GLU A 1060 -32.13 -47.85 -5.56
N THR A 1061 -31.87 -47.55 -4.28
CA THR A 1061 -31.52 -48.55 -3.25
C THR A 1061 -32.72 -49.09 -2.48
N GLY A 1062 -33.83 -48.34 -2.45
CA GLY A 1062 -34.97 -48.57 -1.56
C GLY A 1062 -34.70 -48.25 -0.09
N ASP A 1063 -33.56 -47.62 0.25
CA ASP A 1063 -33.21 -47.30 1.64
C ASP A 1063 -33.88 -46.00 2.10
N ALA A 1064 -34.85 -46.12 3.00
CA ALA A 1064 -35.55 -44.99 3.59
C ALA A 1064 -34.61 -44.01 4.34
N ALA A 1065 -33.46 -44.48 4.83
CA ALA A 1065 -32.48 -43.62 5.50
C ALA A 1065 -31.86 -42.59 4.55
N ALA A 1066 -31.83 -42.86 3.24
CA ALA A 1066 -31.38 -41.89 2.24
C ALA A 1066 -32.32 -40.67 2.19
N TYR A 1067 -33.64 -40.89 2.16
CA TYR A 1067 -34.61 -39.80 2.14
C TYR A 1067 -34.54 -38.92 3.38
N VAL A 1068 -34.32 -39.52 4.56
CA VAL A 1068 -34.14 -38.77 5.82
C VAL A 1068 -32.94 -37.83 5.73
N LYS A 1069 -31.80 -38.30 5.21
CA LYS A 1069 -30.63 -37.44 4.97
C LYS A 1069 -30.89 -36.34 3.95
N GLY A 1070 -31.70 -36.63 2.93
CA GLY A 1070 -32.17 -35.62 1.99
C GLY A 1070 -32.97 -34.51 2.69
N ILE A 1071 -33.87 -34.88 3.60
CA ILE A 1071 -34.67 -33.93 4.39
C ILE A 1071 -33.79 -33.09 5.33
N GLU A 1072 -32.78 -33.69 5.95
CA GLU A 1072 -31.81 -32.94 6.76
C GLU A 1072 -31.14 -31.81 5.95
N ALA A 1073 -30.71 -32.12 4.72
CA ALA A 1073 -30.11 -31.12 3.82
C ALA A 1073 -31.11 -30.02 3.42
N VAL A 1074 -32.37 -30.39 3.14
CA VAL A 1074 -33.44 -29.42 2.84
C VAL A 1074 -33.70 -28.50 4.02
N ASN A 1075 -33.84 -29.05 5.23
CA ASN A 1075 -34.11 -28.27 6.44
C ASN A 1075 -32.98 -27.26 6.72
N GLN A 1076 -31.73 -27.69 6.53
CA GLN A 1076 -30.60 -26.78 6.60
C GLN A 1076 -30.66 -25.69 5.53
N GLY A 1077 -31.06 -26.02 4.30
CA GLY A 1077 -31.22 -25.04 3.22
C GLY A 1077 -32.31 -24.01 3.52
N LEU A 1078 -33.47 -24.46 4.00
CA LEU A 1078 -34.60 -23.61 4.35
C LEU A 1078 -34.26 -22.63 5.48
N ALA A 1079 -33.42 -23.04 6.44
CA ALA A 1079 -32.99 -22.17 7.53
C ALA A 1079 -32.14 -20.97 7.06
N VAL A 1080 -31.54 -21.04 5.87
CA VAL A 1080 -30.61 -20.01 5.35
C VAL A 1080 -31.17 -19.28 4.12
N ALA A 1081 -32.14 -19.86 3.41
CA ALA A 1081 -32.72 -19.26 2.22
C ALA A 1081 -33.49 -17.96 2.52
N GLY A 1082 -33.13 -16.88 1.82
CA GLY A 1082 -33.76 -15.55 1.98
C GLY A 1082 -34.61 -15.08 0.79
N ARG A 1083 -34.69 -15.85 -0.30
CA ARG A 1083 -35.37 -15.50 -1.56
C ARG A 1083 -36.44 -16.52 -1.93
N GLY A 1084 -37.52 -16.07 -2.58
CA GLY A 1084 -38.67 -16.90 -2.90
C GLY A 1084 -38.39 -18.08 -3.86
N THR A 1085 -37.50 -17.94 -4.85
CA THR A 1085 -37.20 -19.03 -5.80
C THR A 1085 -36.43 -20.18 -5.15
N ASP A 1086 -35.45 -19.87 -4.31
CA ASP A 1086 -34.65 -20.88 -3.61
C ASP A 1086 -35.52 -21.61 -2.57
N LEU A 1087 -36.38 -20.88 -1.87
CA LEU A 1087 -37.37 -21.45 -0.94
C LEU A 1087 -38.34 -22.38 -1.66
N ARG A 1088 -38.89 -21.96 -2.81
CA ARG A 1088 -39.79 -22.76 -3.63
C ARG A 1088 -39.12 -24.07 -4.06
N ASP A 1089 -37.93 -24.00 -4.63
CA ASP A 1089 -37.21 -25.18 -5.11
C ASP A 1089 -36.88 -26.15 -3.96
N LEU A 1090 -36.51 -25.65 -2.78
CA LEU A 1090 -36.26 -26.48 -1.60
C LEU A 1090 -37.53 -27.16 -1.07
N HIS A 1091 -38.64 -26.43 -0.97
CA HIS A 1091 -39.93 -27.02 -0.58
C HIS A 1091 -40.42 -28.05 -1.59
N GLN A 1092 -40.16 -27.85 -2.89
CA GLN A 1092 -40.47 -28.83 -3.92
C GLN A 1092 -39.71 -30.15 -3.70
N VAL A 1093 -38.40 -30.08 -3.43
CA VAL A 1093 -37.59 -31.27 -3.11
C VAL A 1093 -38.04 -31.91 -1.79
N ALA A 1094 -38.44 -31.10 -0.81
CA ALA A 1094 -39.00 -31.57 0.46
C ALA A 1094 -40.28 -32.40 0.24
N VAL A 1095 -41.19 -31.91 -0.61
CA VAL A 1095 -42.41 -32.62 -0.98
C VAL A 1095 -42.06 -33.99 -1.59
N GLU A 1096 -41.14 -34.01 -2.55
CA GLU A 1096 -40.74 -35.27 -3.20
C GLU A 1096 -40.21 -36.28 -2.20
N LEU A 1097 -39.31 -35.87 -1.30
CA LEU A 1097 -38.73 -36.74 -0.27
C LEU A 1097 -39.78 -37.26 0.73
N ASN A 1098 -40.64 -36.39 1.24
CA ASN A 1098 -41.68 -36.77 2.20
C ASN A 1098 -42.77 -37.65 1.57
N GLN A 1099 -43.05 -37.49 0.27
CA GLN A 1099 -43.92 -38.42 -0.48
C GLN A 1099 -43.35 -39.85 -0.49
N ARG A 1100 -42.02 -40.03 -0.65
CA ARG A 1100 -41.39 -41.36 -0.62
C ARG A 1100 -41.42 -41.98 0.78
N LEU A 1101 -41.28 -41.16 1.82
CA LEU A 1101 -41.36 -41.61 3.22
C LEU A 1101 -42.80 -41.85 3.70
N GLY A 1102 -43.80 -41.28 3.02
CA GLY A 1102 -45.20 -41.31 3.45
C GLY A 1102 -45.49 -40.41 4.64
N ASP A 1103 -44.67 -39.37 4.88
CA ASP A 1103 -44.87 -38.40 5.96
C ASP A 1103 -45.88 -37.32 5.54
N ASN A 1104 -47.17 -37.64 5.73
CA ASN A 1104 -48.26 -36.75 5.32
C ASN A 1104 -48.34 -35.47 6.17
N GLU A 1105 -47.87 -35.48 7.43
CA GLU A 1105 -47.86 -34.27 8.27
C GLU A 1105 -46.86 -33.24 7.74
N ALA A 1106 -45.65 -33.69 7.36
CA ALA A 1106 -44.65 -32.82 6.73
C ALA A 1106 -45.09 -32.33 5.34
N LEU A 1107 -45.79 -33.18 4.56
CA LEU A 1107 -46.32 -32.80 3.24
C LEU A 1107 -47.31 -31.65 3.31
N ILE A 1108 -48.21 -31.65 4.31
CA ILE A 1108 -49.15 -30.56 4.54
C ILE A 1108 -48.41 -29.23 4.73
N GLN A 1109 -47.36 -29.22 5.56
CA GLN A 1109 -46.57 -28.01 5.81
C GLN A 1109 -45.87 -27.50 4.54
N HIS A 1110 -45.31 -28.39 3.73
CA HIS A 1110 -44.59 -28.00 2.52
C HIS A 1110 -45.50 -27.58 1.37
N TYR A 1111 -46.69 -28.20 1.21
CA TYR A 1111 -47.66 -27.73 0.21
C TYR A 1111 -48.25 -26.36 0.58
N GLN A 1112 -48.52 -26.11 1.86
CA GLN A 1112 -48.93 -24.78 2.33
C GLN A 1112 -47.84 -23.74 2.01
N ALA A 1113 -46.58 -24.02 2.36
CA ALA A 1113 -45.47 -23.11 2.07
C ALA A 1113 -45.28 -22.86 0.57
N LEU A 1114 -45.44 -23.88 -0.29
CA LEU A 1114 -45.40 -23.73 -1.74
C LEU A 1114 -46.54 -22.84 -2.25
N TYR A 1115 -47.75 -23.00 -1.71
CA TYR A 1115 -48.88 -22.15 -2.06
C TYR A 1115 -48.62 -20.70 -1.64
N ASP A 1116 -48.19 -20.45 -0.40
CA ASP A 1116 -47.88 -19.10 0.09
C ASP A 1116 -46.81 -18.39 -0.77
N LEU A 1117 -45.90 -19.15 -1.37
CA LEU A 1117 -44.84 -18.64 -2.26
C LEU A 1117 -45.29 -18.43 -3.71
N THR A 1118 -46.23 -19.22 -4.22
CA THR A 1118 -46.53 -19.29 -5.67
C THR A 1118 -47.95 -18.87 -6.05
N GLY A 1119 -48.91 -18.99 -5.12
CA GLY A 1119 -50.34 -18.85 -5.41
C GLY A 1119 -50.90 -19.94 -6.33
N ASP A 1120 -50.19 -21.05 -6.56
CA ASP A 1120 -50.61 -22.10 -7.50
C ASP A 1120 -51.74 -22.97 -6.92
N ALA A 1121 -52.89 -23.00 -7.60
CA ALA A 1121 -54.03 -23.85 -7.25
C ALA A 1121 -53.68 -25.35 -7.21
N ASN A 1122 -52.63 -25.81 -7.90
CA ASN A 1122 -52.17 -27.19 -7.79
C ASN A 1122 -51.56 -27.51 -6.41
N ALA A 1123 -50.87 -26.56 -5.79
CA ALA A 1123 -50.33 -26.73 -4.44
C ALA A 1123 -51.48 -26.88 -3.41
N LEU A 1124 -52.54 -26.07 -3.54
CA LEU A 1124 -53.76 -26.20 -2.72
C LEU A 1124 -54.49 -27.51 -2.95
N ARG A 1125 -54.64 -27.97 -4.20
CA ARG A 1125 -55.24 -29.28 -4.50
C ARG A 1125 -54.47 -30.42 -3.82
N ASN A 1126 -53.14 -30.38 -3.87
CA ASN A 1126 -52.29 -31.38 -3.21
C ASN A 1126 -52.33 -31.28 -1.69
N LEU A 1127 -52.39 -30.07 -1.13
CA LEU A 1127 -52.60 -29.81 0.29
C LEU A 1127 -53.92 -30.41 0.78
N TYR A 1128 -55.03 -30.06 0.12
CA TYR A 1128 -56.37 -30.59 0.39
C TYR A 1128 -56.40 -32.13 0.32
N ASN A 1129 -55.89 -32.71 -0.76
CA ASN A 1129 -55.87 -34.17 -0.95
C ASN A 1129 -55.04 -34.89 0.12
N THR A 1130 -53.98 -34.25 0.63
CA THR A 1130 -53.13 -34.81 1.67
C THR A 1130 -53.80 -34.68 3.05
N ALA A 1131 -54.40 -33.53 3.35
CA ALA A 1131 -55.13 -33.28 4.60
C ALA A 1131 -56.35 -34.21 4.76
N LEU A 1132 -57.05 -34.52 3.66
CA LEU A 1132 -58.12 -35.52 3.66
C LEU A 1132 -57.63 -36.92 4.07
N LYS A 1133 -56.44 -37.34 3.62
CA LYS A 1133 -55.87 -38.66 3.96
C LYS A 1133 -55.49 -38.77 5.42
N THR A 1134 -55.18 -37.65 6.08
CA THR A 1134 -54.81 -37.58 7.50
C THR A 1134 -55.97 -37.19 8.41
N GLU A 1135 -57.18 -37.01 7.85
CA GLU A 1135 -58.36 -36.51 8.56
C GLU A 1135 -58.12 -35.13 9.25
N ASP A 1136 -57.24 -34.30 8.68
CA ASP A 1136 -57.05 -32.90 9.10
C ASP A 1136 -58.09 -32.01 8.43
N TRP A 1137 -59.31 -32.07 8.97
CA TRP A 1137 -60.47 -31.36 8.43
C TRP A 1137 -60.27 -29.84 8.42
N THR A 1138 -59.55 -29.29 9.40
CA THR A 1138 -59.24 -27.86 9.50
C THR A 1138 -58.44 -27.36 8.31
N THR A 1139 -57.36 -28.05 7.97
CA THR A 1139 -56.52 -27.68 6.83
C THR A 1139 -57.23 -27.95 5.49
N ALA A 1140 -58.00 -29.04 5.40
CA ALA A 1140 -58.78 -29.37 4.20
C ALA A 1140 -59.85 -28.32 3.87
N VAL A 1141 -60.60 -27.85 4.89
CA VAL A 1141 -61.59 -26.77 4.77
C VAL A 1141 -60.92 -25.46 4.35
N GLY A 1142 -59.79 -25.10 4.96
CA GLY A 1142 -59.03 -23.90 4.61
C GLY A 1142 -58.56 -23.91 3.14
N ALA A 1143 -57.93 -25.00 2.71
CA ALA A 1143 -57.42 -25.15 1.35
C ALA A 1143 -58.54 -25.14 0.29
N LEU A 1144 -59.67 -25.79 0.56
CA LEU A 1144 -60.83 -25.78 -0.33
C LEU A 1144 -61.51 -24.41 -0.41
N THR A 1145 -61.58 -23.67 0.70
CA THR A 1145 -62.13 -22.30 0.71
C THR A 1145 -61.32 -21.39 -0.22
N GLU A 1146 -60.00 -21.52 -0.20
CA GLU A 1146 -59.12 -20.79 -1.12
C GLU A 1146 -59.25 -21.27 -2.57
N LEU A 1147 -59.41 -22.59 -2.81
CA LEU A 1147 -59.68 -23.14 -4.15
C LEU A 1147 -60.98 -22.64 -4.74
N VAL A 1148 -62.06 -22.53 -3.94
CA VAL A 1148 -63.34 -21.96 -4.38
C VAL A 1148 -63.19 -20.50 -4.82
N ALA A 1149 -62.30 -19.74 -4.17
CA ALA A 1149 -62.01 -18.35 -4.55
C ALA A 1149 -61.15 -18.25 -5.82
N LEU A 1150 -60.19 -19.16 -6.01
CA LEU A 1150 -59.27 -19.17 -7.16
C LEU A 1150 -59.88 -19.78 -8.43
N GLU A 1151 -60.69 -20.83 -8.30
CA GLU A 1151 -61.34 -21.57 -9.37
C GLU A 1151 -62.87 -21.56 -9.16
N PRO A 1152 -63.55 -20.39 -9.24
CA PRO A 1152 -64.94 -20.23 -8.82
C PRO A 1152 -65.98 -20.95 -9.70
N ASP A 1153 -65.58 -21.38 -10.89
CA ASP A 1153 -66.44 -22.07 -11.86
C ASP A 1153 -66.38 -23.61 -11.70
N ASP A 1154 -65.47 -24.14 -10.88
CA ASP A 1154 -65.37 -25.58 -10.63
C ASP A 1154 -66.29 -26.01 -9.49
N TYR A 1155 -67.41 -26.65 -9.83
CA TYR A 1155 -68.40 -27.10 -8.85
C TYR A 1155 -67.89 -28.17 -7.87
N HIS A 1156 -66.76 -28.85 -8.16
CA HIS A 1156 -66.22 -29.89 -7.29
C HIS A 1156 -65.68 -29.33 -5.96
N HIS A 1157 -65.08 -28.14 -5.97
CA HIS A 1157 -64.51 -27.52 -4.76
C HIS A 1157 -65.59 -27.14 -3.71
N PRO A 1158 -66.65 -26.37 -4.06
CA PRO A 1158 -67.70 -26.05 -3.10
C PRO A 1158 -68.51 -27.30 -2.69
N LEU A 1159 -68.62 -28.30 -3.57
CA LEU A 1159 -69.27 -29.58 -3.24
C LEU A 1159 -68.47 -30.33 -2.17
N ALA A 1160 -67.15 -30.48 -2.36
CA ALA A 1160 -66.27 -31.15 -1.40
C ALA A 1160 -66.22 -30.39 -0.07
N LEU A 1161 -66.25 -29.05 -0.10
CA LEU A 1161 -66.29 -28.21 1.10
C LEU A 1161 -67.58 -28.42 1.90
N ALA A 1162 -68.73 -28.43 1.23
CA ALA A 1162 -70.02 -28.70 1.86
C ALA A 1162 -70.08 -30.11 2.49
N GLN A 1163 -69.56 -31.12 1.78
CA GLN A 1163 -69.50 -32.49 2.28
C GLN A 1163 -68.64 -32.61 3.55
N ILE A 1164 -67.48 -31.96 3.59
CA ILE A 1164 -66.58 -31.99 4.75
C ILE A 1164 -67.17 -31.23 5.93
N LEU A 1165 -67.71 -30.03 5.71
CA LEU A 1165 -68.34 -29.23 6.78
C LEU A 1165 -69.49 -30.00 7.44
N TYR A 1166 -70.34 -30.65 6.63
CA TYR A 1166 -71.40 -31.52 7.12
C TYR A 1166 -70.87 -32.73 7.89
N GLN A 1167 -69.85 -33.41 7.37
CA GLN A 1167 -69.21 -34.54 8.05
C GLN A 1167 -68.59 -34.14 9.40
N THR A 1168 -68.13 -32.89 9.54
CA THR A 1168 -67.63 -32.33 10.81
C THR A 1168 -68.71 -31.76 11.72
N GLY A 1169 -69.99 -31.82 11.33
CA GLY A 1169 -71.14 -31.40 12.13
C GLY A 1169 -71.61 -29.95 11.94
N ASP A 1170 -71.09 -29.23 10.94
CA ASP A 1170 -71.48 -27.85 10.61
C ASP A 1170 -72.42 -27.82 9.39
N ALA A 1171 -73.67 -28.26 9.58
CA ALA A 1171 -74.68 -28.28 8.52
C ALA A 1171 -75.05 -26.86 8.06
N ALA A 1172 -75.07 -25.89 8.98
CA ALA A 1172 -75.38 -24.49 8.69
C ALA A 1172 -74.30 -23.82 7.83
N GLY A 1173 -73.02 -24.09 8.10
CA GLY A 1173 -71.90 -23.61 7.30
C GLY A 1173 -71.73 -24.35 5.96
N ALA A 1174 -72.15 -25.61 5.87
CA ALA A 1174 -72.10 -26.41 4.65
C ALA A 1174 -73.12 -25.98 3.57
N LEU A 1175 -74.30 -25.53 3.98
CA LEU A 1175 -75.43 -25.24 3.09
C LEU A 1175 -75.12 -24.22 1.98
N PRO A 1176 -74.50 -23.05 2.25
CA PRO A 1176 -74.19 -22.06 1.20
C PRO A 1176 -73.26 -22.62 0.10
N TYR A 1177 -72.31 -23.48 0.47
CA TYR A 1177 -71.40 -24.10 -0.48
C TYR A 1177 -72.07 -25.22 -1.29
N ALA A 1178 -73.02 -25.97 -0.70
CA ALA A 1178 -73.81 -26.97 -1.43
C ALA A 1178 -74.74 -26.31 -2.47
N GLU A 1179 -75.35 -25.16 -2.12
CA GLU A 1179 -76.15 -24.35 -3.06
C GLU A 1179 -75.29 -23.78 -4.18
N GLN A 1180 -74.09 -23.30 -3.85
CA GLN A 1180 -73.10 -22.83 -4.84
C GLN A 1180 -72.68 -23.97 -5.79
N ALA A 1181 -72.37 -25.15 -5.27
CA ALA A 1181 -72.04 -26.32 -6.07
C ALA A 1181 -73.19 -26.74 -6.99
N LEU A 1182 -74.44 -26.72 -6.50
CA LEU A 1182 -75.62 -27.04 -7.30
C LEU A 1182 -75.81 -26.08 -8.48
N ALA A 1183 -75.53 -24.78 -8.25
CA ALA A 1183 -75.64 -23.76 -9.28
C ALA A 1183 -74.59 -23.93 -10.41
N LEU A 1184 -73.42 -24.47 -10.06
CA LEU A 1184 -72.29 -24.68 -10.98
C LEU A 1184 -72.29 -26.07 -11.64
N ALA A 1185 -72.96 -27.06 -11.03
CA ALA A 1185 -72.89 -28.45 -11.45
C ALA A 1185 -73.62 -28.73 -12.80
N PRO A 1186 -73.08 -29.65 -13.63
CA PRO A 1186 -73.76 -30.12 -14.83
C PRO A 1186 -75.03 -30.90 -14.48
N ALA A 1187 -76.01 -30.90 -15.39
CA ALA A 1187 -77.36 -31.45 -15.16
C ALA A 1187 -77.38 -32.92 -14.67
N GLU A 1188 -76.34 -33.68 -14.98
CA GLU A 1188 -76.17 -35.09 -14.58
C GLU A 1188 -75.86 -35.25 -13.08
N GLU A 1189 -75.21 -34.25 -12.46
CA GLU A 1189 -74.76 -34.26 -11.06
C GLU A 1189 -75.72 -33.47 -10.14
N GLN A 1190 -76.55 -32.60 -10.72
CA GLN A 1190 -77.49 -31.76 -9.96
C GLN A 1190 -78.47 -32.57 -9.11
N ALA A 1191 -78.89 -33.77 -9.54
CA ALA A 1191 -79.83 -34.60 -8.80
C ALA A 1191 -79.26 -35.02 -7.42
N ALA A 1192 -77.98 -35.42 -7.38
CA ALA A 1192 -77.31 -35.84 -6.15
C ALA A 1192 -77.01 -34.65 -5.23
N ILE A 1193 -76.62 -33.50 -5.80
CA ILE A 1193 -76.32 -32.29 -5.02
C ILE A 1193 -77.61 -31.66 -4.46
N THR A 1194 -78.73 -31.76 -5.18
CA THR A 1194 -80.05 -31.32 -4.70
C THR A 1194 -80.49 -32.10 -3.45
N GLU A 1195 -80.20 -33.41 -3.42
CA GLU A 1195 -80.46 -34.26 -2.25
C GLU A 1195 -79.59 -33.86 -1.05
N LEU A 1196 -78.31 -33.55 -1.28
CA LEU A 1196 -77.41 -33.01 -0.26
C LEU A 1196 -77.89 -31.66 0.28
N VAL A 1197 -78.29 -30.70 -0.58
CA VAL A 1197 -78.83 -29.40 -0.14
C VAL A 1197 -80.08 -29.58 0.72
N ALA A 1198 -81.01 -30.46 0.33
CA ALA A 1198 -82.24 -30.71 1.09
C ALA A 1198 -81.95 -31.36 2.46
N LEU A 1199 -80.95 -32.25 2.53
CA LEU A 1199 -80.48 -32.86 3.77
C LEU A 1199 -79.86 -31.80 4.71
N LEU A 1200 -78.97 -30.96 4.18
CA LEU A 1200 -78.30 -29.89 4.93
C LEU A 1200 -79.28 -28.84 5.45
N GLN A 1201 -80.28 -28.45 4.65
CA GLN A 1201 -81.36 -27.55 5.09
C GLN A 1201 -82.14 -28.14 6.27
N SER A 1202 -82.46 -29.43 6.22
CA SER A 1202 -83.21 -30.10 7.29
C SER A 1202 -82.44 -30.22 8.62
N ASP A 1203 -81.12 -30.45 8.55
CA ASP A 1203 -80.26 -30.56 9.74
C ASP A 1203 -79.83 -29.19 10.30
N ALA A 1204 -79.64 -28.17 9.45
CA ALA A 1204 -79.34 -26.81 9.87
C ALA A 1204 -80.52 -26.18 10.65
N ASP A 1205 -81.75 -26.39 10.17
CA ASP A 1205 -82.99 -25.97 10.84
C ASP A 1205 -83.25 -26.69 12.18
N ALA A 1206 -82.56 -27.81 12.45
CA ALA A 1206 -82.66 -28.57 13.70
C ALA A 1206 -81.62 -28.17 14.77
N THR A 1207 -80.64 -27.33 14.41
CA THR A 1207 -79.53 -26.87 15.27
C THR A 1207 -79.62 -25.40 15.70
N ASP A 1208 -80.57 -24.63 15.16
CA ASP A 1208 -81.07 -23.36 15.73
C ASP A 1208 -82.12 -23.62 16.83
#